data_AF-A0AAE4Z0C0-F1
#
_entry.id   AF-A0AAE4Z0C0-F1
#
_cell.length_a   1.000
_cell.length_b   1.000
_cell.length_c   1.000
_cell.angle_alpha   90.00
_cell.angle_beta   90.00
_cell.angle_gamma   90.00
#
_symmetry.space_group_name_H-M   'P 1'
#
loop_
_entity.id
_entity.type
_entity.pdbx_description
1 polymer ?
#
loop_
_entity_poly.entity_id
_entity_poly.type
_entity_poly.pdbx_seq_one_letter_code
_entity_poly.pdbx_strand_id
1 'polypeptide(L)'
;MAKCKIFDIPEIPQIPDGIIQAVNDKKLAVFIGAGVSRLLGCWGWDRLASELVNCCFENGYINFKEKETIGYMNDQKKVITMCYGILDFNNKKKLFYEKMEKALEGDQQKIENKNIYDEISDFNALYITTNADEHFDNKFLPGNIKYKIEDLDKDKLNKEKLYHIHGSIKVRESLVFRVDEYIKRYNTKEFNDFMKEISSRYIILFIGYGLAEFEILDFLVTKFYDGEGKLPKHYALVPYFKGEENICEYEQFYYKKLGINIVPYAKDTLGYDQLYEVIKKWRKDINVLSIVLQQSFKYIKECVENFNEKNVENVLQKIKNNKSLQDEFFNQLAETDKSNLWFEELKKQGYFLPNKNPKPIEDKWNVLDFLFNVSDKNKKNEDTDITKLLIEIIDEIIDYEDDEKNRIENWRTDKIIIKIIMNLPQDKIKDKYIDFIITALKSKWNNGFLEGTLAKYELANILNKKQMLKLLDNILEINPSDNRHSYGKIDIYWLQQILNKNKDTIGKEYPFDAANIGLDKIQSIIKNDKESYICYLINHTGSIENDDDGLGITYEKELINFTRDMLQYCSPKEISEEIKARINSNYAIYRRLAIHIISYHYEKLKDIFWGLEKNPLEDYESKYEIYRLLEDKSEIFNNSEIDKILYWIENKTYFIPENHKNDEEMKKIGIAYNKKEFIYPLLNSKNEKVISLYNKYNKINPTPIEHPEEMHKVIVKDFNYISPLKVQDLEKMTVEQICKFLNEFKGSNDFEEPSEEGLAETFEKYIIHNFSKEINNLNDYLDIPIIYQDAVISAFNKIDLGNNSVYIERMLDFLEKLSEKFYINLNSENDCIKSSLISLIRFMDDYLLKIDNLYYDKVLKKIKYILIKILENVKEEDVVCSDYITSALNTIRGNCYIALVKYSLKVAKVKFSNEEIKWENDVKELFTHNLDKEKETSLNYSAVLGMYLPQLMYLDEQWVVQNIDRIFDKKLEEYWKATMESYLGYSRFYLDIYILMKEHNHYEKGLKTNFNDKGINERLIKHVCIGYLNGEESLEEKTSLIVKLLDKQEIKSLEYVIEFILTSKNENIDTNIKLRIKELWVKLILVLENNSEYEEAQKLLFELCQWIYFIDVLDEDVVMWVKKYIKNCRHNYETYWIIKGLLKHGIKEPNKVADIYLVMIENEIYPRYEDEIRMLVTMFYNNGLKKQADEICNSYLSKGMKFLQDIYYKFNKVDKF
;
A
#
# COMPACT_ATOMS: atom_id res chain seq x y z
N MET A 1 33.32 40.81 -49.41
CA MET A 1 33.17 39.50 -48.73
C MET A 1 32.51 39.75 -47.38
N ALA A 2 31.19 39.64 -47.31
CA ALA A 2 30.46 39.71 -46.05
C ALA A 2 30.58 38.34 -45.37
N LYS A 3 31.06 38.29 -44.13
CA LYS A 3 31.02 37.09 -43.29
C LYS A 3 29.54 36.73 -43.06
N CYS A 4 29.08 35.61 -43.59
CA CYS A 4 27.78 35.04 -43.23
C CYS A 4 27.72 34.82 -41.71
N LYS A 5 26.56 35.09 -41.10
CA LYS A 5 26.29 34.72 -39.71
C LYS A 5 26.49 33.21 -39.59
N ILE A 6 27.42 32.80 -38.73
CA ILE A 6 27.64 31.40 -38.37
C ILE A 6 26.36 30.94 -37.65
N PHE A 7 25.55 30.10 -38.29
CA PHE A 7 24.48 29.36 -37.62
C PHE A 7 25.11 28.11 -37.01
N ASP A 8 24.87 27.88 -35.72
CA ASP A 8 25.43 26.74 -34.99
C ASP A 8 24.73 25.44 -35.39
N ILE A 9 25.48 24.34 -35.54
CA ILE A 9 24.91 23.03 -35.86
C ILE A 9 24.50 22.35 -34.55
N PRO A 10 23.19 22.17 -34.28
CA PRO A 10 22.74 21.60 -33.02
C PRO A 10 22.98 20.08 -32.97
N GLU A 11 23.18 19.53 -31.78
CA GLU A 11 23.23 18.06 -31.57
C GLU A 11 21.90 17.38 -31.88
N ILE A 12 20.79 18.07 -31.56
CA ILE A 12 19.43 17.63 -31.90
C ILE A 12 18.71 18.80 -32.58
N PRO A 13 18.52 18.77 -33.91
CA PRO A 13 17.83 19.83 -34.62
C PRO A 13 16.33 19.81 -34.30
N GLN A 14 15.70 20.99 -34.30
CA GLN A 14 14.24 21.08 -34.24
C GLN A 14 13.62 20.49 -35.51
N ILE A 15 12.49 19.81 -35.36
CA ILE A 15 11.76 19.27 -36.50
C ILE A 15 11.17 20.41 -37.36
N PRO A 16 11.41 20.41 -38.69
CA PRO A 16 10.82 21.40 -39.57
C PRO A 16 9.28 21.36 -39.59
N ASP A 17 8.65 22.55 -39.53
CA ASP A 17 7.18 22.71 -39.61
C ASP A 17 6.58 22.02 -40.85
N GLY A 18 7.32 22.00 -41.96
CA GLY A 18 6.88 21.33 -43.19
C GLY A 18 6.74 19.82 -43.05
N ILE A 19 7.52 19.17 -42.18
CA ILE A 19 7.36 17.74 -41.87
C ILE A 19 6.13 17.54 -40.99
N ILE A 20 5.92 18.35 -39.97
CA ILE A 20 4.71 18.30 -39.13
C ILE A 20 3.44 18.48 -39.97
N GLN A 21 3.45 19.45 -40.88
CA GLN A 21 2.33 19.66 -41.81
C GLN A 21 2.11 18.45 -42.73
N ALA A 22 3.19 17.86 -43.27
CA ALA A 22 3.10 16.66 -44.11
C ALA A 22 2.49 15.46 -43.35
N VAL A 23 2.84 15.30 -42.07
CA VAL A 23 2.26 14.27 -41.19
C VAL A 23 0.77 14.52 -40.99
N ASN A 24 0.37 15.76 -40.66
CA ASN A 24 -1.03 16.15 -40.50
C ASN A 24 -1.86 15.90 -41.77
N ASP A 25 -1.28 16.20 -42.93
CA ASP A 25 -1.93 16.04 -44.24
C ASP A 25 -1.89 14.60 -44.77
N LYS A 26 -1.28 13.65 -44.02
CA LYS A 26 -1.07 12.25 -44.43
C LYS A 26 -0.26 12.10 -45.73
N LYS A 27 0.70 13.01 -45.93
CA LYS A 27 1.56 13.13 -47.12
C LYS A 27 3.05 13.07 -46.81
N LEU A 28 3.45 12.55 -45.64
CA LEU A 28 4.86 12.26 -45.37
C LEU A 28 5.24 10.87 -45.91
N ALA A 29 6.36 10.79 -46.61
CA ALA A 29 7.05 9.56 -46.95
C ALA A 29 8.46 9.58 -46.31
N VAL A 30 8.85 8.50 -45.66
CA VAL A 30 10.19 8.34 -45.07
C VAL A 30 10.99 7.38 -45.94
N PHE A 31 12.11 7.89 -46.44
CA PHE A 31 13.02 7.16 -47.34
C PHE A 31 14.29 6.78 -46.59
N ILE A 32 14.50 5.49 -46.42
CA ILE A 32 15.50 4.93 -45.52
C ILE A 32 16.65 4.33 -46.34
N GLY A 33 17.87 4.77 -46.00
CA GLY A 33 19.10 4.28 -46.59
C GLY A 33 19.92 3.37 -45.69
N ALA A 34 21.00 2.83 -46.26
CA ALA A 34 21.87 1.85 -45.58
C ALA A 34 22.55 2.41 -44.32
N GLY A 35 22.64 3.75 -44.18
CA GLY A 35 23.16 4.39 -42.97
C GLY A 35 22.36 4.03 -41.72
N VAL A 36 21.07 3.74 -41.85
CA VAL A 36 20.22 3.28 -40.73
C VAL A 36 20.60 1.86 -40.31
N SER A 37 20.67 0.91 -41.24
CA SER A 37 21.07 -0.47 -40.94
C SER A 37 22.54 -0.58 -40.45
N ARG A 38 23.42 0.34 -40.87
CA ARG A 38 24.80 0.42 -40.34
C ARG A 38 24.85 0.70 -38.84
N LEU A 39 23.90 1.44 -38.28
CA LEU A 39 23.81 1.66 -36.83
C LEU A 39 23.52 0.34 -36.10
N LEU A 40 22.79 -0.57 -36.74
CA LEU A 40 22.53 -1.91 -36.24
C LEU A 40 23.69 -2.88 -36.49
N GLY A 41 24.79 -2.47 -37.14
CA GLY A 41 25.95 -3.33 -37.39
C GLY A 41 26.04 -3.91 -38.80
N CYS A 42 25.06 -3.67 -39.68
CA CYS A 42 25.14 -4.10 -41.08
C CYS A 42 26.30 -3.41 -41.81
N TRP A 43 26.79 -4.05 -42.88
CA TRP A 43 27.89 -3.52 -43.66
C TRP A 43 27.42 -2.42 -44.62
N GLY A 44 28.26 -1.40 -44.80
CA GLY A 44 28.11 -0.46 -45.91
C GLY A 44 28.53 -1.08 -47.25
N TRP A 45 28.19 -0.38 -48.33
CA TRP A 45 28.57 -0.77 -49.71
C TRP A 45 30.07 -0.96 -49.89
N ASP A 46 30.87 -0.13 -49.25
CA ASP A 46 32.34 -0.16 -49.22
C ASP A 46 32.88 -1.46 -48.59
N ARG A 47 32.37 -1.80 -47.40
CA ARG A 47 32.79 -3.01 -46.69
C ARG A 47 32.35 -4.28 -47.41
N LEU A 48 31.11 -4.31 -47.92
CA LEU A 48 30.59 -5.43 -48.70
C LEU A 48 31.45 -5.68 -49.95
N ALA A 49 31.76 -4.64 -50.72
CA ALA A 49 32.61 -4.74 -51.89
C ALA A 49 34.01 -5.28 -51.53
N SER A 50 34.64 -4.74 -50.49
CA SER A 50 35.95 -5.21 -50.02
C SER A 50 35.92 -6.68 -49.57
N GLU A 51 34.88 -7.11 -48.85
CA GLU A 51 34.73 -8.48 -48.37
C GLU A 51 34.47 -9.49 -49.50
N LEU A 52 33.76 -9.08 -50.54
CA LEU A 52 33.56 -9.88 -51.75
C LEU A 52 34.85 -10.02 -52.55
N VAL A 53 35.65 -8.96 -52.65
CA VAL A 53 36.99 -9.00 -53.27
C VAL A 53 37.91 -9.94 -52.48
N ASN A 54 37.93 -9.83 -51.14
CA ASN A 54 38.67 -10.74 -50.27
C ASN A 54 38.22 -12.19 -50.45
N CYS A 55 36.90 -12.43 -50.51
CA CYS A 55 36.34 -13.76 -50.75
C CYS A 55 36.83 -14.37 -52.07
N CYS A 56 36.86 -13.58 -53.15
CA CYS A 56 37.38 -14.04 -54.44
C CYS A 56 38.87 -14.39 -54.36
N PHE A 57 39.67 -13.60 -53.63
CA PHE A 57 41.11 -13.81 -53.49
C PHE A 57 41.44 -15.03 -52.61
N GLU A 58 40.82 -15.14 -51.44
CA GLU A 58 41.05 -16.23 -50.47
C GLU A 58 40.71 -17.61 -51.06
N ASN A 59 39.72 -17.66 -51.96
CA ASN A 59 39.35 -18.89 -52.66
C ASN A 59 40.15 -19.13 -53.95
N GLY A 60 41.13 -18.27 -54.26
CA GLY A 60 42.03 -18.43 -55.41
C GLY A 60 41.42 -18.08 -56.77
N TYR A 61 40.28 -17.38 -56.82
CA TYR A 61 39.62 -16.99 -58.08
C TYR A 61 40.22 -15.74 -58.72
N ILE A 62 40.95 -14.94 -57.94
CA ILE A 62 41.73 -13.79 -58.41
C ILE A 62 43.11 -13.79 -57.75
N ASN A 63 44.11 -13.19 -58.40
CA ASN A 63 45.45 -13.01 -57.84
C ASN A 63 45.58 -11.70 -57.05
N PHE A 64 46.73 -11.48 -56.40
CA PHE A 64 46.97 -10.31 -55.55
C PHE A 64 46.89 -8.98 -56.32
N LYS A 65 47.37 -8.94 -57.58
CA LYS A 65 47.30 -7.75 -58.41
C LYS A 65 45.84 -7.38 -58.73
N GLU A 66 45.02 -8.38 -59.06
CA GLU A 66 43.60 -8.22 -59.32
C GLU A 66 42.86 -7.77 -58.05
N LYS A 67 43.18 -8.35 -56.90
CA LYS A 67 42.63 -7.95 -55.59
C LYS A 67 42.85 -6.44 -55.35
N GLU A 68 44.09 -5.96 -55.45
CA GLU A 68 44.41 -4.53 -55.28
C GLU A 68 43.69 -3.68 -56.33
N THR A 69 43.74 -4.09 -57.61
CA THR A 69 43.14 -3.32 -58.72
C THR A 69 41.62 -3.16 -58.57
N ILE A 70 40.92 -4.22 -58.20
CA ILE A 70 39.47 -4.21 -58.00
C ILE A 70 39.13 -3.50 -56.68
N GLY A 71 39.90 -3.73 -55.62
CA GLY A 71 39.68 -3.15 -54.30
C GLY A 71 39.83 -1.62 -54.23
N TYR A 72 40.67 -1.01 -55.06
CA TYR A 72 40.82 0.46 -55.13
C TYR A 72 39.79 1.16 -56.04
N MET A 73 38.85 0.44 -56.66
CA MET A 73 37.83 1.10 -57.45
C MET A 73 36.83 1.86 -56.56
N ASN A 74 36.57 3.12 -56.89
CA ASN A 74 35.62 3.96 -56.13
C ASN A 74 34.14 3.54 -56.32
N ASP A 75 33.83 2.86 -57.43
CA ASP A 75 32.46 2.41 -57.73
C ASP A 75 32.20 1.02 -57.12
N GLN A 76 31.62 1.02 -55.93
CA GLN A 76 31.33 -0.19 -55.17
C GLN A 76 30.30 -1.10 -55.87
N LYS A 77 29.32 -0.52 -56.59
CA LYS A 77 28.32 -1.31 -57.33
C LYS A 77 28.97 -2.08 -58.47
N LYS A 78 29.92 -1.46 -59.17
CA LYS A 78 30.73 -2.12 -60.19
C LYS A 78 31.57 -3.25 -59.59
N VAL A 79 32.24 -3.02 -58.45
CA VAL A 79 33.03 -4.04 -57.77
C VAL A 79 32.16 -5.24 -57.38
N ILE A 80 31.01 -5.02 -56.75
CA ILE A 80 30.07 -6.08 -56.37
C ILE A 80 29.62 -6.89 -57.59
N THR A 81 29.32 -6.21 -58.71
CA THR A 81 28.94 -6.85 -59.98
C THR A 81 30.07 -7.71 -60.56
N MET A 82 31.32 -7.22 -60.51
CA MET A 82 32.50 -7.97 -60.96
C MET A 82 32.72 -9.22 -60.10
N CYS A 83 32.67 -9.09 -58.76
CA CYS A 83 32.79 -10.21 -57.84
C CYS A 83 31.69 -11.26 -58.04
N TYR A 84 30.45 -10.83 -58.27
CA TYR A 84 29.37 -11.76 -58.64
C TYR A 84 29.70 -12.53 -59.92
N GLY A 85 30.14 -11.84 -60.98
CA GLY A 85 30.51 -12.47 -62.25
C GLY A 85 31.66 -13.47 -62.11
N ILE A 86 32.68 -13.15 -61.29
CA ILE A 86 33.80 -14.03 -60.98
C ILE A 86 33.30 -15.29 -60.25
N LEU A 87 32.48 -15.12 -59.22
CA LEU A 87 31.93 -16.24 -58.45
C LEU A 87 30.96 -17.09 -59.27
N ASP A 88 30.16 -16.48 -60.14
CA ASP A 88 29.27 -17.17 -61.08
C ASP A 88 30.05 -18.04 -62.06
N PHE A 89 31.06 -17.47 -62.72
CA PHE A 89 31.91 -18.17 -63.68
C PHE A 89 32.58 -19.42 -63.07
N ASN A 90 32.89 -19.37 -61.76
CA ASN A 90 33.47 -20.48 -61.01
C ASN A 90 32.43 -21.43 -60.38
N ASN A 91 31.13 -21.30 -60.69
CA ASN A 91 30.02 -22.05 -60.10
C ASN A 91 29.90 -21.91 -58.56
N LYS A 92 30.21 -20.72 -58.03
CA LYS A 92 30.24 -20.39 -56.59
C LYS A 92 29.31 -19.24 -56.19
N LYS A 93 28.18 -19.06 -56.89
CA LYS A 93 27.15 -18.07 -56.50
C LYS A 93 26.73 -18.14 -55.04
N LYS A 94 26.74 -19.33 -54.44
CA LYS A 94 26.39 -19.52 -53.04
C LYS A 94 27.28 -18.68 -52.09
N LEU A 95 28.58 -18.57 -52.36
CA LEU A 95 29.51 -17.77 -51.54
C LEU A 95 29.17 -16.27 -51.58
N PHE A 96 28.70 -15.78 -52.73
CA PHE A 96 28.24 -14.39 -52.85
C PHE A 96 27.07 -14.13 -51.90
N TYR A 97 26.06 -15.00 -51.92
CA TYR A 97 24.89 -14.85 -51.06
C TYR A 97 25.20 -15.10 -49.57
N GLU A 98 26.11 -16.02 -49.25
CA GLU A 98 26.59 -16.20 -47.86
C GLU A 98 27.27 -14.91 -47.33
N LYS A 99 28.04 -14.21 -48.17
CA LYS A 99 28.62 -12.91 -47.81
C LYS A 99 27.57 -11.80 -47.72
N MET A 100 26.55 -11.81 -48.59
CA MET A 100 25.42 -10.87 -48.52
C MET A 100 24.58 -11.07 -47.26
N GLU A 101 24.23 -12.31 -46.91
CA GLU A 101 23.50 -12.64 -45.68
C GLU A 101 24.28 -12.13 -44.46
N LYS A 102 25.57 -12.45 -44.38
CA LYS A 102 26.46 -11.95 -43.31
C LYS A 102 26.56 -10.42 -43.26
N ALA A 103 26.50 -9.74 -44.41
CA ALA A 103 26.54 -8.29 -44.47
C ALA A 103 25.28 -7.63 -43.88
N LEU A 104 24.15 -8.35 -43.87
CA LEU A 104 22.83 -7.85 -43.50
C LEU A 104 22.33 -8.39 -42.15
N GLU A 105 23.06 -9.29 -41.48
CA GLU A 105 22.69 -9.89 -40.18
C GLU A 105 22.60 -8.89 -39.01
N GLY A 106 23.39 -7.81 -39.04
CA GLY A 106 23.49 -6.85 -37.93
C GLY A 106 24.18 -7.42 -36.68
N ASP A 107 24.28 -6.59 -35.66
CA ASP A 107 24.82 -6.87 -34.33
C ASP A 107 23.66 -7.05 -33.35
N GLN A 108 23.53 -8.24 -32.77
CA GLN A 108 22.41 -8.62 -31.92
C GLN A 108 22.27 -7.69 -30.68
N GLN A 109 23.38 -7.27 -30.06
CA GLN A 109 23.32 -6.38 -28.91
C GLN A 109 22.81 -5.00 -29.28
N LYS A 110 23.15 -4.51 -30.48
CA LYS A 110 22.64 -3.21 -30.96
C LYS A 110 21.16 -3.27 -31.33
N ILE A 111 20.73 -4.38 -31.93
CA ILE A 111 19.32 -4.63 -32.29
C ILE A 111 18.46 -4.69 -31.03
N GLU A 112 18.94 -5.29 -29.94
CA GLU A 112 18.16 -5.39 -28.70
C GLU A 112 18.13 -4.07 -27.91
N ASN A 113 19.23 -3.31 -27.89
CA ASN A 113 19.34 -2.13 -27.01
C ASN A 113 18.98 -0.78 -27.66
N LYS A 114 19.25 -0.60 -28.96
CA LYS A 114 19.09 0.69 -29.67
C LYS A 114 18.62 0.51 -31.12
N ASN A 115 17.53 -0.23 -31.32
CA ASN A 115 16.96 -0.36 -32.65
C ASN A 115 16.28 0.94 -33.10
N ILE A 116 16.91 1.65 -34.03
CA ILE A 116 16.39 2.90 -34.59
C ILE A 116 15.05 2.71 -35.34
N TYR A 117 14.76 1.52 -35.85
CA TYR A 117 13.49 1.24 -36.54
C TYR A 117 12.28 1.33 -35.59
N ASP A 118 12.49 1.09 -34.29
CA ASP A 118 11.47 1.25 -33.25
C ASP A 118 11.00 2.71 -33.18
N GLU A 119 11.93 3.65 -33.39
CA GLU A 119 11.66 5.07 -33.35
C GLU A 119 11.07 5.58 -34.68
N ILE A 120 11.55 5.07 -35.82
CA ILE A 120 11.09 5.48 -37.16
C ILE A 120 9.66 5.00 -37.44
N SER A 121 9.29 3.79 -37.00
CA SER A 121 8.00 3.16 -37.37
C SER A 121 6.75 3.95 -36.93
N ASP A 122 6.90 4.86 -35.96
CA ASP A 122 5.83 5.67 -35.37
C ASP A 122 5.71 7.07 -35.98
N PHE A 123 6.40 7.38 -37.09
CA PHE A 123 6.28 8.68 -37.78
C PHE A 123 4.95 8.86 -38.54
N ASN A 124 4.13 7.80 -38.62
CA ASN A 124 2.88 7.75 -39.40
C ASN A 124 3.10 8.22 -40.86
N ALA A 125 4.17 7.74 -41.47
CA ALA A 125 4.56 8.03 -42.85
C ALA A 125 4.34 6.81 -43.76
N LEU A 126 4.43 7.03 -45.07
CA LEU A 126 4.71 5.95 -46.03
C LEU A 126 6.19 5.56 -45.95
N TYR A 127 6.50 4.28 -45.75
CA TYR A 127 7.89 3.83 -45.58
C TYR A 127 8.46 3.18 -46.83
N ILE A 128 9.61 3.70 -47.26
CA ILE A 128 10.34 3.22 -48.44
C ILE A 128 11.78 2.99 -48.03
N THR A 129 12.34 1.85 -48.39
CA THR A 129 13.72 1.50 -48.05
C THR A 129 14.46 0.92 -49.25
N THR A 130 15.72 1.32 -49.38
CA THR A 130 16.71 0.66 -50.26
C THR A 130 17.40 -0.51 -49.58
N ASN A 131 17.18 -0.68 -48.27
CA ASN A 131 17.86 -1.69 -47.49
C ASN A 131 17.20 -3.06 -47.76
N ALA A 132 18.04 -4.08 -47.90
CA ALA A 132 17.59 -5.45 -48.16
C ALA A 132 17.58 -6.34 -46.91
N ASP A 133 18.04 -5.82 -45.76
CA ASP A 133 17.91 -6.49 -44.47
C ASP A 133 16.44 -6.55 -44.01
N GLU A 134 16.18 -7.40 -43.02
CA GLU A 134 14.85 -7.67 -42.47
C GLU A 134 14.61 -6.94 -41.14
N HIS A 135 15.52 -6.04 -40.72
CA HIS A 135 15.45 -5.45 -39.39
C HIS A 135 14.24 -4.53 -39.22
N PHE A 136 13.76 -3.91 -40.29
CA PHE A 136 12.56 -3.08 -40.27
C PHE A 136 11.26 -3.90 -40.44
N ASP A 137 11.34 -5.07 -41.08
CA ASP A 137 10.20 -5.95 -41.35
C ASP A 137 9.41 -6.28 -40.08
N ASN A 138 10.10 -6.44 -38.95
CA ASN A 138 9.50 -6.81 -37.68
C ASN A 138 8.45 -5.81 -37.18
N LYS A 139 8.47 -4.55 -37.66
CA LYS A 139 7.47 -3.52 -37.36
C LYS A 139 6.22 -3.63 -38.20
N PHE A 140 6.25 -4.39 -39.29
CA PHE A 140 5.11 -4.55 -40.18
C PHE A 140 4.48 -5.94 -40.03
N LEU A 141 3.20 -6.06 -40.37
CA LEU A 141 2.57 -7.35 -40.58
C LEU A 141 3.21 -8.01 -41.82
N PRO A 142 3.36 -9.35 -41.87
CA PRO A 142 3.98 -10.02 -43.01
C PRO A 142 3.35 -9.67 -44.36
N GLY A 143 2.02 -9.46 -44.39
CA GLY A 143 1.27 -9.03 -45.57
C GLY A 143 1.53 -7.59 -46.02
N ASN A 144 2.08 -6.74 -45.14
CA ASN A 144 2.35 -5.33 -45.38
C ASN A 144 3.78 -5.06 -45.87
N ILE A 145 4.64 -6.07 -45.95
CA ILE A 145 6.01 -5.95 -46.46
C ILE A 145 5.99 -6.23 -47.97
N LYS A 146 6.47 -5.28 -48.76
CA LYS A 146 6.42 -5.27 -50.22
C LYS A 146 7.83 -5.18 -50.78
N TYR A 147 8.30 -6.22 -51.46
CA TYR A 147 9.68 -6.31 -51.93
C TYR A 147 9.82 -6.88 -53.35
N LYS A 148 8.74 -7.45 -53.92
CA LYS A 148 8.73 -7.92 -55.31
C LYS A 148 8.30 -6.78 -56.23
N ILE A 149 8.67 -6.87 -57.50
CA ILE A 149 8.34 -5.82 -58.48
C ILE A 149 6.82 -5.69 -58.68
N GLU A 150 6.08 -6.79 -58.59
CA GLU A 150 4.62 -6.82 -58.71
C GLU A 150 3.91 -6.17 -57.50
N ASP A 151 4.61 -6.03 -56.38
CA ASP A 151 4.10 -5.35 -55.19
C ASP A 151 4.20 -3.81 -55.30
N LEU A 152 5.08 -3.31 -56.16
CA LEU A 152 5.38 -1.87 -56.34
C LEU A 152 4.37 -1.23 -57.30
N ASP A 153 3.11 -1.25 -56.90
CA ASP A 153 1.96 -0.78 -57.66
C ASP A 153 1.47 0.58 -57.11
N LYS A 154 1.43 1.60 -57.99
CA LYS A 154 1.00 2.97 -57.62
C LYS A 154 -0.44 3.01 -57.08
N ASP A 155 -1.32 2.15 -57.58
CA ASP A 155 -2.75 2.18 -57.23
C ASP A 155 -3.02 1.52 -55.87
N LYS A 156 -2.02 0.83 -55.30
CA LYS A 156 -2.09 0.10 -54.01
C LYS A 156 -1.20 0.71 -52.93
N LEU A 157 -0.74 1.94 -53.13
CA LEU A 157 0.03 2.71 -52.14
C LEU A 157 -0.77 2.84 -50.83
N ASN A 158 -0.18 2.36 -49.74
CA ASN A 158 -0.74 2.47 -48.40
C ASN A 158 0.38 2.80 -47.42
N LYS A 159 0.16 3.81 -46.57
CA LYS A 159 1.11 4.25 -45.54
C LYS A 159 1.39 3.20 -44.46
N GLU A 160 0.49 2.24 -44.29
CA GLU A 160 0.65 1.14 -43.34
C GLU A 160 1.57 0.02 -43.87
N LYS A 161 2.17 0.20 -45.07
CA LYS A 161 3.05 -0.78 -45.73
C LYS A 161 4.50 -0.30 -45.79
N LEU A 162 5.41 -1.27 -45.86
CA LEU A 162 6.84 -1.08 -46.07
C LEU A 162 7.23 -1.52 -47.48
N TYR A 163 7.87 -0.64 -48.24
CA TYR A 163 8.29 -0.91 -49.62
C TYR A 163 9.82 -1.01 -49.73
N HIS A 164 10.34 -2.22 -49.94
CA HIS A 164 11.74 -2.48 -50.28
C HIS A 164 11.95 -2.35 -51.78
N ILE A 165 12.35 -1.16 -52.22
CA ILE A 165 12.51 -0.88 -53.65
C ILE A 165 13.73 -1.57 -54.27
N HIS A 166 14.64 -2.13 -53.45
CA HIS A 166 15.78 -2.93 -53.87
C HIS A 166 15.66 -4.41 -53.49
N GLY A 167 14.47 -4.87 -53.11
CA GLY A 167 14.21 -6.26 -52.72
C GLY A 167 14.58 -6.58 -51.28
N SER A 168 14.44 -7.85 -50.92
CA SER A 168 14.71 -8.37 -49.57
C SER A 168 15.60 -9.60 -49.65
N ILE A 169 16.50 -9.77 -48.68
CA ILE A 169 17.40 -10.92 -48.58
C ILE A 169 16.63 -12.26 -48.47
N LYS A 170 15.38 -12.23 -47.99
CA LYS A 170 14.46 -13.39 -47.98
C LYS A 170 14.28 -14.02 -49.36
N VAL A 171 14.29 -13.21 -50.41
CA VAL A 171 14.04 -13.63 -51.79
C VAL A 171 15.14 -13.07 -52.69
N ARG A 172 16.18 -13.87 -52.91
CA ARG A 172 17.41 -13.48 -53.62
C ARG A 172 17.15 -12.89 -55.00
N GLU A 173 16.12 -13.36 -55.71
CA GLU A 173 15.74 -12.88 -57.05
C GLU A 173 15.16 -11.46 -57.05
N SER A 174 14.73 -10.96 -55.88
CA SER A 174 14.19 -9.61 -55.74
C SER A 174 15.27 -8.54 -55.57
N LEU A 175 16.49 -8.95 -55.21
CA LEU A 175 17.61 -8.06 -54.85
C LEU A 175 18.07 -7.21 -56.04
N VAL A 176 18.49 -5.98 -55.71
CA VAL A 176 19.01 -5.00 -56.68
C VAL A 176 20.36 -4.48 -56.17
N PHE A 177 21.43 -5.24 -56.40
CA PHE A 177 22.80 -4.89 -55.96
C PHE A 177 23.81 -4.84 -57.11
N ARG A 178 23.49 -5.44 -58.26
CA ARG A 178 24.33 -5.43 -59.45
C ARG A 178 23.89 -4.36 -60.45
N VAL A 179 24.82 -3.90 -61.26
CA VAL A 179 24.58 -2.86 -62.27
C VAL A 179 23.48 -3.28 -63.26
N ASP A 180 23.43 -4.55 -63.68
CA ASP A 180 22.38 -5.09 -64.56
C ASP A 180 20.99 -5.03 -63.91
N GLU A 181 20.90 -5.32 -62.61
CA GLU A 181 19.65 -5.30 -61.85
C GLU A 181 19.11 -3.87 -61.68
N TYR A 182 19.99 -2.92 -61.40
CA TYR A 182 19.64 -1.49 -61.34
C TYR A 182 19.09 -1.02 -62.69
N ILE A 183 19.81 -1.27 -63.78
CA ILE A 183 19.37 -0.86 -65.11
C ILE A 183 18.00 -1.48 -65.43
N LYS A 184 17.79 -2.75 -65.09
CA LYS A 184 16.50 -3.41 -65.29
C LYS A 184 15.39 -2.77 -64.44
N ARG A 185 15.60 -2.63 -63.13
CA ARG A 185 14.60 -2.11 -62.17
C ARG A 185 14.10 -0.72 -62.58
N TYR A 186 15.01 0.21 -62.80
CA TYR A 186 14.71 1.62 -63.08
C TYR A 186 14.23 1.88 -64.53
N ASN A 187 14.30 0.89 -65.42
CA ASN A 187 13.68 1.00 -66.76
C ASN A 187 12.33 0.29 -66.87
N THR A 188 11.84 -0.33 -65.79
CA THR A 188 10.52 -0.96 -65.76
C THR A 188 9.44 0.12 -65.60
N LYS A 189 8.34 0.02 -66.37
CA LYS A 189 7.28 1.03 -66.35
C LYS A 189 6.58 1.09 -64.99
N GLU A 190 6.29 -0.07 -64.41
CA GLU A 190 5.58 -0.21 -63.13
C GLU A 190 6.33 0.50 -62.00
N PHE A 191 7.64 0.28 -61.91
CA PHE A 191 8.50 0.93 -60.92
C PHE A 191 8.57 2.46 -61.11
N ASN A 192 8.64 2.92 -62.36
CA ASN A 192 8.71 4.34 -62.66
C ASN A 192 7.41 5.06 -62.32
N ASP A 193 6.27 4.46 -62.65
CA ASP A 193 4.95 4.95 -62.28
C ASP A 193 4.79 5.02 -60.75
N PHE A 194 5.27 4.01 -60.02
CA PHE A 194 5.27 3.97 -58.56
C PHE A 194 6.12 5.09 -57.93
N MET A 195 7.36 5.27 -58.39
CA MET A 195 8.26 6.34 -57.89
C MET A 195 7.77 7.75 -58.24
N LYS A 196 7.10 7.91 -59.40
CA LYS A 196 6.45 9.17 -59.79
C LYS A 196 5.31 9.55 -58.84
N GLU A 197 4.45 8.59 -58.51
CA GLU A 197 3.33 8.82 -57.59
C GLU A 197 3.83 9.24 -56.20
N ILE A 198 4.88 8.60 -55.69
CA ILE A 198 5.48 8.96 -54.40
C ILE A 198 6.03 10.40 -54.42
N SER A 199 6.89 10.72 -55.38
CA SER A 199 7.57 12.03 -55.45
C SER A 199 6.61 13.20 -55.67
N SER A 200 5.51 13.00 -56.41
CA SER A 200 4.51 14.04 -56.67
C SER A 200 3.50 14.23 -55.54
N ARG A 201 3.11 13.15 -54.86
CA ARG A 201 2.06 13.17 -53.83
C ARG A 201 2.58 13.40 -52.41
N TYR A 202 3.82 13.01 -52.13
CA TYR A 202 4.39 13.00 -50.78
C TYR A 202 5.59 13.95 -50.63
N ILE A 203 5.71 14.54 -49.44
CA ILE A 203 6.95 15.15 -48.96
C ILE A 203 7.85 13.99 -48.49
N ILE A 204 9.10 13.97 -48.95
CA ILE A 204 10.04 12.88 -48.68
C ILE A 204 11.03 13.36 -47.62
N LEU A 205 11.19 12.56 -46.57
CA LEU A 205 12.23 12.70 -45.55
C LEU A 205 13.27 11.59 -45.74
N PHE A 206 14.48 11.96 -46.14
CA PHE A 206 15.61 11.03 -46.28
C PHE A 206 16.32 10.85 -44.93
N ILE A 207 16.46 9.60 -44.48
CA ILE A 207 17.11 9.22 -43.22
C ILE A 207 18.18 8.16 -43.48
N GLY A 208 19.40 8.40 -42.99
CA GLY A 208 20.54 7.49 -43.19
C GLY A 208 20.86 7.23 -44.67
N TYR A 209 20.45 8.15 -45.55
CA TYR A 209 20.60 8.04 -46.99
C TYR A 209 21.70 8.99 -47.46
N GLY A 210 22.74 8.44 -48.09
CA GLY A 210 23.96 9.20 -48.40
C GLY A 210 23.84 10.21 -49.55
N LEU A 211 22.67 10.32 -50.20
CA LEU A 211 22.41 11.18 -51.37
C LEU A 211 23.45 11.05 -52.51
N ALA A 212 24.27 10.00 -52.50
CA ALA A 212 25.33 9.74 -53.46
C ALA A 212 24.87 8.84 -54.62
N GLU A 213 23.76 8.12 -54.44
CA GLU A 213 23.14 7.31 -55.49
C GLU A 213 22.35 8.22 -56.44
N PHE A 214 23.05 8.72 -57.45
CA PHE A 214 22.49 9.64 -58.41
C PHE A 214 21.29 9.06 -59.16
N GLU A 215 21.20 7.74 -59.37
CA GLU A 215 20.07 7.12 -60.07
C GLU A 215 18.75 7.34 -59.31
N ILE A 216 18.73 7.20 -57.98
CA ILE A 216 17.51 7.44 -57.19
C ILE A 216 17.14 8.91 -57.19
N LEU A 217 18.14 9.79 -57.03
CA LEU A 217 17.92 11.24 -57.07
C LEU A 217 17.44 11.73 -58.43
N ASP A 218 18.00 11.20 -59.53
CA ASP A 218 17.57 11.52 -60.89
C ASP A 218 16.12 11.09 -61.13
N PHE A 219 15.73 9.91 -60.62
CA PHE A 219 14.35 9.47 -60.71
C PHE A 219 13.40 10.30 -59.85
N LEU A 220 13.75 10.62 -58.60
CA LEU A 220 12.86 11.35 -57.70
C LEU A 220 12.75 12.84 -58.04
N VAL A 221 13.79 13.45 -58.63
CA VAL A 221 13.90 14.91 -58.78
C VAL A 221 13.81 15.39 -60.23
N THR A 222 14.50 14.74 -61.18
CA THR A 222 14.65 15.26 -62.56
C THR A 222 13.70 14.62 -63.57
N LYS A 223 13.33 13.34 -63.43
CA LYS A 223 12.46 12.65 -64.40
C LYS A 223 10.95 12.91 -64.26
N PHE A 224 10.52 13.45 -63.12
CA PHE A 224 9.09 13.68 -62.82
C PHE A 224 8.75 15.14 -62.53
N TYR A 225 9.55 16.06 -63.09
CA TYR A 225 9.32 17.49 -63.03
C TYR A 225 8.12 17.89 -63.92
N ASP A 226 6.99 18.20 -63.28
CA ASP A 226 5.86 18.83 -63.97
C ASP A 226 6.16 20.34 -64.05
N GLY A 227 6.35 20.88 -65.26
CA GLY A 227 6.87 22.22 -65.56
C GLY A 227 6.11 23.45 -65.03
N GLU A 228 5.33 23.34 -63.95
CA GLU A 228 4.55 24.41 -63.30
C GLU A 228 5.19 24.95 -61.99
N GLY A 229 6.51 25.14 -61.96
CA GLY A 229 7.15 26.13 -61.08
C GLY A 229 7.04 25.99 -59.54
N LYS A 230 6.44 24.92 -58.99
CA LYS A 230 6.47 24.60 -57.55
C LYS A 230 7.34 23.36 -57.33
N LEU A 231 8.64 23.57 -57.09
CA LEU A 231 9.52 22.49 -56.61
C LEU A 231 8.92 21.87 -55.33
N PRO A 232 8.78 20.53 -55.26
CA PRO A 232 8.42 19.87 -54.00
C PRO A 232 9.51 20.14 -52.93
N LYS A 233 9.08 20.25 -51.67
CA LYS A 233 9.94 20.61 -50.52
C LYS A 233 10.32 19.36 -49.74
N HIS A 234 11.23 18.54 -50.25
CA HIS A 234 11.73 17.36 -49.54
C HIS A 234 12.76 17.77 -48.48
N TYR A 235 13.08 16.85 -47.55
CA TYR A 235 14.03 17.06 -46.46
C TYR A 235 15.03 15.91 -46.38
N ALA A 236 16.27 16.18 -46.01
CA ALA A 236 17.27 15.17 -45.71
C ALA A 236 17.96 15.47 -44.38
N LEU A 237 17.96 14.49 -43.48
CA LEU A 237 18.62 14.59 -42.18
C LEU A 237 20.08 14.13 -42.32
N VAL A 238 21.03 15.06 -42.18
CA VAL A 238 22.45 14.83 -42.54
C VAL A 238 23.39 15.20 -41.38
N PRO A 239 24.35 14.33 -41.01
CA PRO A 239 25.31 14.60 -39.94
C PRO A 239 26.49 15.45 -40.39
N TYR A 240 26.88 16.41 -39.55
CA TYR A 240 28.07 17.25 -39.68
C TYR A 240 28.86 17.32 -38.37
N PHE A 241 30.13 17.67 -38.40
CA PHE A 241 30.88 18.06 -37.20
C PHE A 241 30.65 19.56 -36.90
N LYS A 242 30.71 19.95 -35.62
CA LYS A 242 30.77 21.38 -35.26
C LYS A 242 32.03 22.00 -35.91
N GLY A 243 31.88 23.12 -36.59
CA GLY A 243 32.93 23.72 -37.44
C GLY A 243 32.78 23.44 -38.95
N GLU A 244 31.87 22.55 -39.37
CA GLU A 244 31.56 22.28 -40.79
C GLU A 244 30.41 23.15 -41.34
N GLU A 245 30.08 24.29 -40.71
CA GLU A 245 28.92 25.13 -41.06
C GLU A 245 28.97 25.59 -42.52
N ASN A 246 30.16 25.92 -43.03
CA ASN A 246 30.35 26.32 -44.42
C ASN A 246 30.07 25.17 -45.41
N ILE A 247 30.47 23.93 -45.07
CA ILE A 247 30.23 22.75 -45.91
C ILE A 247 28.73 22.46 -45.95
N CYS A 248 28.08 22.49 -44.77
CA CYS A 248 26.64 22.37 -44.68
C CYS A 248 25.92 23.42 -45.55
N GLU A 249 26.36 24.67 -45.54
CA GLU A 249 25.78 25.73 -46.38
C GLU A 249 25.97 25.46 -47.89
N TYR A 250 27.14 24.97 -48.30
CA TYR A 250 27.42 24.62 -49.70
C TYR A 250 26.58 23.43 -50.19
N GLU A 251 26.47 22.37 -49.40
CA GLU A 251 25.61 21.23 -49.71
C GLU A 251 24.14 21.65 -49.73
N GLN A 252 23.73 22.50 -48.78
CA GLN A 252 22.39 23.08 -48.77
C GLN A 252 22.09 23.85 -50.06
N PHE A 253 23.05 24.59 -50.65
CA PHE A 253 22.85 25.23 -51.96
C PHE A 253 22.70 24.23 -53.11
N TYR A 254 23.47 23.15 -53.10
CA TYR A 254 23.40 22.10 -54.12
C TYR A 254 22.06 21.37 -54.06
N TYR A 255 21.70 20.82 -52.91
CA TYR A 255 20.49 20.01 -52.74
C TYR A 255 19.19 20.83 -52.82
N LYS A 256 19.22 22.11 -52.47
CA LYS A 256 18.05 23.00 -52.63
C LYS A 256 17.66 23.18 -54.10
N LYS A 257 18.61 23.14 -55.04
CA LYS A 257 18.31 23.14 -56.50
C LYS A 257 17.62 21.86 -56.94
N LEU A 258 17.82 20.78 -56.20
CA LEU A 258 17.15 19.48 -56.38
C LEU A 258 15.84 19.38 -55.57
N GLY A 259 15.37 20.46 -54.94
CA GLY A 259 14.15 20.45 -54.12
C GLY A 259 14.31 19.82 -52.74
N ILE A 260 15.54 19.60 -52.26
CA ILE A 260 15.83 18.95 -50.98
C ILE A 260 16.42 19.99 -50.00
N ASN A 261 15.80 20.11 -48.82
CA ASN A 261 16.32 20.94 -47.72
C ASN A 261 17.12 20.06 -46.74
N ILE A 262 18.34 20.47 -46.42
CA ILE A 262 19.21 19.77 -45.49
C ILE A 262 18.84 20.20 -44.08
N VAL A 263 18.65 19.22 -43.20
CA VAL A 263 18.48 19.42 -41.76
C VAL A 263 19.76 18.90 -41.09
N PRO A 264 20.68 19.79 -40.68
CA PRO A 264 21.97 19.37 -40.13
C PRO A 264 21.86 18.98 -38.65
N TYR A 265 22.67 18.00 -38.23
CA TYR A 265 22.89 17.67 -36.82
C TYR A 265 24.35 17.36 -36.51
N ALA A 266 24.80 17.72 -35.30
CA ALA A 266 26.18 17.57 -34.87
C ALA A 266 26.49 16.13 -34.41
N LYS A 267 27.50 15.48 -34.98
CA LYS A 267 27.92 14.10 -34.64
C LYS A 267 29.15 14.00 -33.74
N ASP A 268 29.57 15.10 -33.13
CA ASP A 268 30.82 15.20 -32.37
C ASP A 268 30.89 14.24 -31.18
N THR A 269 29.80 14.11 -30.42
CA THR A 269 29.76 13.36 -29.15
C THR A 269 29.55 11.86 -29.35
N LEU A 270 28.58 11.47 -30.18
CA LEU A 270 28.15 10.08 -30.37
C LEU A 270 28.48 9.51 -31.76
N GLY A 271 29.20 10.26 -32.60
CA GLY A 271 29.40 9.86 -33.99
C GLY A 271 28.07 9.69 -34.72
N TYR A 272 27.99 8.67 -35.58
CA TYR A 272 26.76 8.37 -36.33
C TYR A 272 25.61 7.90 -35.43
N ASP A 273 25.88 7.38 -34.22
CA ASP A 273 24.84 6.96 -33.27
C ASP A 273 24.00 8.14 -32.78
N GLN A 274 24.45 9.39 -32.95
CA GLN A 274 23.65 10.60 -32.69
C GLN A 274 22.32 10.57 -33.46
N LEU A 275 22.27 9.95 -34.64
CA LEU A 275 21.04 9.84 -35.42
C LEU A 275 19.90 9.19 -34.62
N TYR A 276 20.21 8.19 -33.78
CA TYR A 276 19.23 7.53 -32.94
C TYR A 276 18.58 8.52 -31.95
N GLU A 277 19.38 9.36 -31.28
CA GLU A 277 18.87 10.35 -30.33
C GLU A 277 18.03 11.43 -31.02
N VAL A 278 18.42 11.84 -32.25
CA VAL A 278 17.64 12.78 -33.06
C VAL A 278 16.28 12.19 -33.44
N ILE A 279 16.26 10.96 -33.97
CA ILE A 279 15.02 10.29 -34.38
C ILE A 279 14.12 10.02 -33.17
N LYS A 280 14.69 9.62 -32.03
CA LYS A 280 13.96 9.42 -30.78
C LYS A 280 13.27 10.69 -30.29
N LYS A 281 13.95 11.85 -30.37
CA LYS A 281 13.35 13.15 -30.06
C LYS A 281 12.28 13.53 -31.09
N TRP A 282 12.57 13.37 -32.38
CA TRP A 282 11.60 13.67 -33.44
C TRP A 282 10.35 12.82 -33.38
N ARG A 283 10.44 11.54 -33.01
CA ARG A 283 9.26 10.69 -32.75
C ARG A 283 8.34 11.35 -31.72
N LYS A 284 8.92 11.78 -30.58
CA LYS A 284 8.15 12.49 -29.53
C LYS A 284 7.52 13.76 -30.09
N ASP A 285 8.30 14.58 -30.78
CA ASP A 285 7.84 15.86 -31.29
C ASP A 285 6.74 15.69 -32.36
N ILE A 286 6.84 14.69 -33.24
CA ILE A 286 5.80 14.36 -34.22
C ILE A 286 4.50 13.98 -33.52
N ASN A 287 4.56 13.10 -32.52
CA ASN A 287 3.37 12.64 -31.80
C ASN A 287 2.70 13.76 -30.99
N VAL A 288 3.49 14.70 -30.48
CA VAL A 288 3.01 15.80 -29.63
C VAL A 288 2.52 17.00 -30.44
N LEU A 289 3.21 17.34 -31.54
CA LEU A 289 2.91 18.53 -32.35
C LEU A 289 1.92 18.26 -33.50
N SER A 290 1.67 16.99 -33.84
CA SER A 290 0.72 16.62 -34.90
C SER A 290 -0.66 16.22 -34.35
N ILE A 291 -1.69 16.32 -35.19
CA ILE A 291 -3.05 15.86 -34.88
C ILE A 291 -3.22 14.34 -35.05
N VAL A 292 -2.20 13.66 -35.56
CA VAL A 292 -2.28 12.26 -35.99
C VAL A 292 -2.62 11.32 -34.86
N LEU A 293 -2.06 11.56 -33.67
CA LEU A 293 -2.35 10.73 -32.51
C LEU A 293 -3.85 10.78 -32.20
N GLN A 294 -4.42 11.98 -32.09
CA GLN A 294 -5.86 12.19 -31.89
C GLN A 294 -6.71 11.51 -32.98
N GLN A 295 -6.34 11.68 -34.25
CA GLN A 295 -7.05 11.03 -35.38
C GLN A 295 -6.96 9.51 -35.32
N SER A 296 -5.82 8.95 -34.90
CA SER A 296 -5.62 7.51 -34.83
C SER A 296 -6.41 6.89 -33.68
N PHE A 297 -6.46 7.56 -32.52
CA PHE A 297 -7.36 7.18 -31.42
C PHE A 297 -8.83 7.19 -31.87
N LYS A 298 -9.26 8.24 -32.58
CA LYS A 298 -10.63 8.32 -33.14
C LYS A 298 -10.92 7.19 -34.12
N TYR A 299 -10.00 6.94 -35.06
CA TYR A 299 -10.15 5.87 -36.05
C TYR A 299 -10.25 4.48 -35.41
N ILE A 300 -9.44 4.19 -34.39
CA ILE A 300 -9.52 2.94 -33.63
C ILE A 300 -10.89 2.81 -32.98
N LYS A 301 -11.37 3.89 -32.35
CA LYS A 301 -12.71 3.93 -31.74
C LYS A 301 -13.83 3.62 -32.74
N GLU A 302 -13.83 4.30 -33.88
CA GLU A 302 -14.82 4.06 -34.94
C GLU A 302 -14.77 2.61 -35.45
N CYS A 303 -13.58 2.01 -35.58
CA CYS A 303 -13.41 0.63 -36.04
C CYS A 303 -13.86 -0.42 -35.00
N VAL A 304 -13.68 -0.13 -33.70
CA VAL A 304 -14.17 -1.01 -32.63
C VAL A 304 -15.69 -0.94 -32.52
N GLU A 305 -16.28 0.26 -32.64
CA GLU A 305 -17.74 0.46 -32.64
C GLU A 305 -18.40 -0.14 -33.89
N ASN A 306 -17.79 0.06 -35.06
CA ASN A 306 -18.26 -0.39 -36.37
C ASN A 306 -17.28 -1.36 -37.01
N PHE A 307 -17.20 -2.58 -36.47
CA PHE A 307 -16.34 -3.63 -36.98
C PHE A 307 -16.51 -3.87 -38.49
N ASN A 308 -15.38 -3.90 -39.20
CA ASN A 308 -15.30 -4.20 -40.62
C ASN A 308 -13.99 -4.94 -40.90
N GLU A 309 -14.07 -6.15 -41.44
CA GLU A 309 -12.91 -7.00 -41.76
C GLU A 309 -11.84 -6.26 -42.61
N LYS A 310 -12.25 -5.36 -43.51
CA LYS A 310 -11.32 -4.59 -44.36
C LYS A 310 -10.41 -3.64 -43.56
N ASN A 311 -10.82 -3.25 -42.35
CA ASN A 311 -10.07 -2.31 -41.51
C ASN A 311 -9.18 -3.02 -40.49
N VAL A 312 -9.36 -4.33 -40.28
CA VAL A 312 -8.66 -5.12 -39.26
C VAL A 312 -7.14 -5.03 -39.44
N GLU A 313 -6.62 -5.30 -40.64
CA GLU A 313 -5.19 -5.23 -40.93
C GLU A 313 -4.60 -3.85 -40.64
N ASN A 314 -5.31 -2.78 -41.01
CA ASN A 314 -4.89 -1.40 -40.74
C ASN A 314 -4.86 -1.10 -39.22
N VAL A 315 -5.86 -1.56 -38.46
CA VAL A 315 -5.89 -1.36 -37.00
C VAL A 315 -4.74 -2.13 -36.34
N LEU A 316 -4.54 -3.39 -36.71
CA LEU A 316 -3.46 -4.23 -36.18
C LEU A 316 -2.07 -3.64 -36.47
N GLN A 317 -1.87 -3.08 -37.67
CA GLN A 317 -0.62 -2.42 -38.03
C GLN A 317 -0.38 -1.16 -37.18
N LYS A 318 -1.41 -0.36 -36.91
CA LYS A 318 -1.30 0.84 -36.07
C LYS A 318 -0.92 0.52 -34.63
N ILE A 319 -1.61 -0.45 -34.02
CA ILE A 319 -1.33 -0.84 -32.64
C ILE A 319 0.01 -1.57 -32.48
N LYS A 320 0.54 -2.16 -33.57
CA LYS A 320 1.87 -2.77 -33.59
C LYS A 320 2.99 -1.73 -33.48
N ASN A 321 2.81 -0.56 -34.09
CA ASN A 321 3.82 0.51 -34.12
C ASN A 321 3.72 1.46 -32.92
N ASN A 322 2.54 1.59 -32.32
CA ASN A 322 2.30 2.56 -31.24
C ASN A 322 1.65 1.91 -30.02
N LYS A 323 2.40 1.88 -28.92
CA LYS A 323 1.98 1.28 -27.64
C LYS A 323 0.73 1.94 -27.05
N SER A 324 0.61 3.27 -27.14
CA SER A 324 -0.54 4.01 -26.60
C SER A 324 -1.83 3.71 -27.38
N LEU A 325 -1.73 3.55 -28.71
CA LEU A 325 -2.83 3.06 -29.54
C LEU A 325 -3.19 1.60 -29.22
N GLN A 326 -2.19 0.77 -28.92
CA GLN A 326 -2.41 -0.62 -28.50
C GLN A 326 -3.21 -0.69 -27.20
N ASP A 327 -2.76 0.04 -26.18
CA ASP A 327 -3.43 0.10 -24.88
C ASP A 327 -4.85 0.65 -25.03
N GLU A 328 -5.02 1.65 -25.89
CA GLU A 328 -6.34 2.19 -26.21
C GLU A 328 -7.28 1.16 -26.80
N PHE A 329 -6.81 0.45 -27.82
CA PHE A 329 -7.59 -0.54 -28.51
C PHE A 329 -8.05 -1.63 -27.55
N PHE A 330 -7.17 -2.14 -26.68
CA PHE A 330 -7.55 -3.14 -25.68
C PHE A 330 -8.49 -2.59 -24.60
N ASN A 331 -8.33 -1.33 -24.17
CA ASN A 331 -9.26 -0.69 -23.24
C ASN A 331 -10.67 -0.59 -23.84
N GLN A 332 -10.80 -0.25 -25.12
CA GLN A 332 -12.10 -0.23 -25.79
C GLN A 332 -12.68 -1.64 -25.97
N LEU A 333 -11.82 -2.63 -26.29
CA LEU A 333 -12.24 -4.02 -26.39
C LEU A 333 -12.66 -4.63 -25.04
N ALA A 334 -12.19 -4.08 -23.92
CA ALA A 334 -12.61 -4.47 -22.58
C ALA A 334 -14.05 -4.05 -22.24
N GLU A 335 -14.61 -3.05 -22.94
CA GLU A 335 -15.94 -2.51 -22.67
C GLU A 335 -16.96 -2.79 -23.78
N THR A 336 -16.55 -2.79 -25.05
CA THR A 336 -17.46 -2.96 -26.20
C THR A 336 -18.14 -4.33 -26.20
N ASP A 337 -19.40 -4.41 -26.65
CA ASP A 337 -20.13 -5.67 -26.81
C ASP A 337 -19.57 -6.58 -27.92
N LYS A 338 -18.88 -6.00 -28.92
CA LYS A 338 -18.38 -6.70 -30.11
C LYS A 338 -16.96 -7.25 -29.98
N SER A 339 -16.48 -7.47 -28.75
CA SER A 339 -15.09 -7.84 -28.45
C SER A 339 -14.68 -9.19 -29.08
N ASN A 340 -15.61 -10.14 -29.19
CA ASN A 340 -15.38 -11.46 -29.80
C ASN A 340 -14.96 -11.39 -31.28
N LEU A 341 -15.38 -10.37 -32.03
CA LEU A 341 -15.06 -10.24 -33.47
C LEU A 341 -13.57 -10.04 -33.75
N TRP A 342 -12.80 -9.59 -32.75
CA TRP A 342 -11.36 -9.37 -32.87
C TRP A 342 -10.51 -10.54 -32.34
N PHE A 343 -11.13 -11.51 -31.66
CA PHE A 343 -10.42 -12.46 -30.81
C PHE A 343 -9.49 -13.40 -31.58
N GLU A 344 -9.99 -13.99 -32.67
CA GLU A 344 -9.22 -14.93 -33.50
C GLU A 344 -7.98 -14.25 -34.12
N GLU A 345 -8.17 -13.05 -34.66
CA GLU A 345 -7.08 -12.33 -35.33
C GLU A 345 -6.01 -11.86 -34.32
N LEU A 346 -6.43 -11.39 -33.14
CA LEU A 346 -5.48 -11.02 -32.07
C LEU A 346 -4.68 -12.22 -31.57
N LYS A 347 -5.29 -13.41 -31.55
CA LYS A 347 -4.59 -14.65 -31.22
C LYS A 347 -3.55 -14.99 -32.28
N LYS A 348 -3.89 -14.91 -33.57
CA LYS A 348 -2.95 -15.14 -34.69
C LYS A 348 -1.73 -14.22 -34.63
N GLN A 349 -1.92 -12.97 -34.20
CA GLN A 349 -0.83 -12.00 -34.01
C GLN A 349 -0.01 -12.22 -32.72
N GLY A 350 -0.36 -13.22 -31.91
CA GLY A 350 0.37 -13.59 -30.70
C GLY A 350 0.30 -12.56 -29.58
N TYR A 351 -0.80 -11.80 -29.44
CA TYR A 351 -0.96 -10.84 -28.33
C TYR A 351 -1.13 -11.52 -26.97
N PHE A 352 -1.57 -12.77 -26.94
CA PHE A 352 -1.81 -13.55 -25.73
C PHE A 352 -0.66 -14.50 -25.37
N LEU A 353 0.48 -14.41 -26.07
CA LEU A 353 1.63 -15.26 -25.81
C LEU A 353 2.15 -15.04 -24.38
N PRO A 354 2.41 -16.10 -23.60
CA PRO A 354 2.80 -15.98 -22.19
C PRO A 354 4.10 -15.21 -21.95
N ASN A 355 5.05 -15.26 -22.89
CA ASN A 355 6.31 -14.50 -22.83
C ASN A 355 6.12 -12.97 -22.88
N LYS A 356 4.90 -12.49 -23.20
CA LYS A 356 4.53 -11.07 -23.13
C LYS A 356 3.91 -10.67 -21.78
N ASN A 357 3.72 -11.60 -20.84
CA ASN A 357 3.22 -11.32 -19.50
C ASN A 357 4.29 -10.54 -18.70
N PRO A 358 4.03 -9.29 -18.27
CA PRO A 358 5.01 -8.46 -17.59
C PRO A 358 5.34 -9.00 -16.20
N LYS A 359 6.55 -8.67 -15.70
CA LYS A 359 6.92 -8.90 -14.31
C LYS A 359 6.09 -7.98 -13.38
N PRO A 360 5.77 -8.41 -12.15
CA PRO A 360 4.75 -7.79 -11.27
C PRO A 360 5.05 -6.37 -10.74
N ILE A 361 6.13 -5.71 -11.16
CA ILE A 361 6.68 -4.53 -10.47
C ILE A 361 5.93 -3.23 -10.81
N GLU A 362 5.34 -3.06 -12.01
CA GLU A 362 4.62 -1.81 -12.34
C GLU A 362 3.49 -1.96 -13.38
N ASP A 363 3.69 -2.69 -14.48
CA ASP A 363 2.74 -2.72 -15.60
C ASP A 363 1.67 -3.82 -15.54
N LYS A 364 0.43 -3.46 -15.91
CA LYS A 364 -0.65 -4.41 -16.17
C LYS A 364 -0.55 -4.91 -17.61
N TRP A 365 -0.68 -6.21 -17.83
CA TRP A 365 -0.85 -6.74 -19.18
C TRP A 365 -2.18 -6.24 -19.76
N ASN A 366 -2.09 -5.28 -20.68
CA ASN A 366 -3.23 -4.55 -21.25
C ASN A 366 -4.31 -5.45 -21.88
N VAL A 367 -3.97 -6.67 -22.30
CA VAL A 367 -4.91 -7.62 -22.93
C VAL A 367 -5.87 -8.30 -21.93
N LEU A 368 -5.58 -8.25 -20.62
CA LEU A 368 -6.31 -9.04 -19.63
C LEU A 368 -7.79 -8.67 -19.52
N ASP A 369 -8.11 -7.38 -19.51
CA ASP A 369 -9.50 -6.94 -19.37
C ASP A 369 -10.32 -7.31 -20.62
N PHE A 370 -9.68 -7.29 -21.79
CA PHE A 370 -10.28 -7.81 -23.01
C PHE A 370 -10.62 -9.31 -22.90
N LEU A 371 -9.67 -10.14 -22.46
CA LEU A 371 -9.90 -11.58 -22.28
C LEU A 371 -11.01 -11.83 -21.25
N PHE A 372 -11.05 -11.07 -20.17
CA PHE A 372 -12.13 -11.15 -19.18
C PHE A 372 -13.48 -10.78 -19.80
N ASN A 373 -13.57 -9.67 -20.55
CA ASN A 373 -14.81 -9.26 -21.22
C ASN A 373 -15.30 -10.33 -22.23
N VAL A 374 -14.40 -10.90 -23.03
CA VAL A 374 -14.72 -12.02 -23.93
C VAL A 374 -15.26 -13.21 -23.13
N SER A 375 -14.63 -13.58 -22.02
CA SER A 375 -15.10 -14.68 -21.16
C SER A 375 -16.47 -14.41 -20.53
N ASP A 376 -16.73 -13.18 -20.06
CA ASP A 376 -17.97 -12.81 -19.38
C ASP A 376 -19.17 -12.87 -20.33
N LYS A 377 -18.99 -12.44 -21.58
CA LYS A 377 -20.02 -12.60 -22.61
C LYS A 377 -20.17 -14.04 -23.06
N ASN A 378 -19.07 -14.76 -23.19
CA ASN A 378 -19.12 -16.15 -23.58
C ASN A 378 -19.85 -17.02 -22.55
N LYS A 379 -19.80 -16.65 -21.26
CA LYS A 379 -20.61 -17.28 -20.20
C LYS A 379 -22.12 -17.19 -20.47
N LYS A 380 -22.59 -16.15 -21.16
CA LYS A 380 -24.02 -15.96 -21.51
C LYS A 380 -24.38 -16.57 -22.86
N ASN A 381 -23.45 -16.52 -23.83
CA ASN A 381 -23.70 -16.93 -25.21
C ASN A 381 -23.33 -18.39 -25.51
N GLU A 382 -22.47 -19.00 -24.69
CA GLU A 382 -21.99 -20.38 -24.81
C GLU A 382 -21.39 -20.74 -26.19
N ASP A 383 -20.61 -19.82 -26.78
CA ASP A 383 -19.96 -20.05 -28.07
C ASP A 383 -18.80 -21.05 -27.93
N THR A 384 -18.90 -22.17 -28.64
CA THR A 384 -17.93 -23.27 -28.55
C THR A 384 -16.55 -22.90 -29.08
N ASP A 385 -16.47 -22.07 -30.12
CA ASP A 385 -15.20 -21.69 -30.73
C ASP A 385 -14.46 -20.69 -29.84
N ILE A 386 -15.18 -19.72 -29.26
CA ILE A 386 -14.63 -18.78 -28.27
C ILE A 386 -14.16 -19.53 -27.02
N THR A 387 -14.95 -20.50 -26.54
CA THR A 387 -14.58 -21.34 -25.40
C THR A 387 -13.28 -22.10 -25.65
N LYS A 388 -13.12 -22.68 -26.85
CA LYS A 388 -11.91 -23.39 -27.25
C LYS A 388 -10.69 -22.45 -27.28
N LEU A 389 -10.84 -21.25 -27.84
CA LEU A 389 -9.77 -20.26 -27.89
C LEU A 389 -9.32 -19.79 -26.50
N LEU A 390 -10.27 -19.57 -25.58
CA LEU A 390 -9.98 -19.23 -24.19
C LEU A 390 -9.21 -20.36 -23.48
N ILE A 391 -9.64 -21.61 -23.65
CA ILE A 391 -8.96 -22.78 -23.07
C ILE A 391 -7.52 -22.88 -23.56
N GLU A 392 -7.29 -22.72 -24.86
CA GLU A 392 -5.95 -22.75 -25.44
C GLU A 392 -5.05 -21.65 -24.85
N ILE A 393 -5.57 -20.43 -24.66
CA ILE A 393 -4.79 -19.33 -24.06
C ILE A 393 -4.51 -19.59 -22.57
N ILE A 394 -5.49 -20.08 -21.82
CA ILE A 394 -5.30 -20.45 -20.41
C ILE A 394 -4.24 -21.55 -20.30
N ASP A 395 -4.30 -22.56 -21.16
CA ASP A 395 -3.32 -23.65 -21.19
C ASP A 395 -1.93 -23.12 -21.53
N GLU A 396 -1.78 -22.27 -22.56
CA GLU A 396 -0.52 -21.64 -22.91
C GLU A 396 0.07 -20.86 -21.72
N ILE A 397 -0.74 -20.09 -20.99
CA ILE A 397 -0.27 -19.28 -19.83
C ILE A 397 0.10 -20.15 -18.63
N ILE A 398 -0.69 -21.18 -18.33
CA ILE A 398 -0.45 -22.06 -17.17
C ILE A 398 0.76 -22.96 -17.39
N ASP A 399 0.94 -23.45 -18.62
CA ASP A 399 2.00 -24.43 -18.96
C ASP A 399 3.33 -23.73 -19.34
N TYR A 400 3.39 -22.39 -19.34
CA TYR A 400 4.59 -21.64 -19.70
C TYR A 400 5.63 -21.61 -18.57
N GLU A 401 6.85 -21.98 -18.92
CA GLU A 401 8.06 -21.83 -18.11
C GLU A 401 9.03 -20.86 -18.79
N ASP A 402 9.65 -19.97 -18.02
CA ASP A 402 10.72 -19.10 -18.50
C ASP A 402 12.04 -19.87 -18.70
N ASP A 403 13.09 -19.17 -19.15
CA ASP A 403 14.41 -19.76 -19.39
C ASP A 403 15.04 -20.41 -18.14
N GLU A 404 14.58 -20.03 -16.94
CA GLU A 404 15.01 -20.57 -15.65
C GLU A 404 14.10 -21.71 -15.15
N LYS A 405 13.14 -22.17 -15.97
CA LYS A 405 12.10 -23.16 -15.63
C LYS A 405 11.15 -22.69 -14.53
N ASN A 406 10.95 -21.39 -14.41
CA ASN A 406 10.03 -20.80 -13.46
C ASN A 406 8.75 -20.35 -14.15
N ARG A 407 7.63 -20.45 -13.43
CA ARG A 407 6.37 -19.81 -13.82
C ARG A 407 6.51 -18.30 -13.69
N ILE A 408 5.88 -17.53 -14.59
CA ILE A 408 5.74 -16.09 -14.43
C ILE A 408 4.74 -15.78 -13.30
N GLU A 409 5.24 -15.47 -12.10
CA GLU A 409 4.41 -15.01 -10.98
C GLU A 409 3.94 -13.56 -11.16
N ASN A 410 2.66 -13.36 -11.51
CA ASN A 410 2.03 -12.05 -11.57
C ASN A 410 0.58 -12.10 -11.05
N TRP A 411 0.37 -11.58 -9.84
CA TRP A 411 -0.94 -11.61 -9.16
C TRP A 411 -2.07 -10.92 -9.94
N ARG A 412 -1.77 -9.94 -10.81
CA ARG A 412 -2.79 -9.29 -11.66
C ARG A 412 -3.24 -10.22 -12.78
N THR A 413 -2.30 -10.88 -13.44
CA THR A 413 -2.59 -11.89 -14.47
C THR A 413 -3.37 -13.05 -13.85
N ASP A 414 -2.88 -13.57 -12.73
CA ASP A 414 -3.49 -14.70 -12.02
C ASP A 414 -4.94 -14.40 -11.65
N LYS A 415 -5.20 -13.21 -11.11
CA LYS A 415 -6.54 -12.76 -10.76
C LYS A 415 -7.49 -12.82 -11.95
N ILE A 416 -7.05 -12.36 -13.12
CA ILE A 416 -7.90 -12.32 -14.31
C ILE A 416 -8.07 -13.72 -14.90
N ILE A 417 -7.02 -14.54 -14.96
CA ILE A 417 -7.11 -15.93 -15.40
C ILE A 417 -8.08 -16.73 -14.53
N ILE A 418 -8.03 -16.56 -13.20
CA ILE A 418 -9.00 -17.18 -12.28
C ILE A 418 -10.43 -16.76 -12.61
N LYS A 419 -10.69 -15.47 -12.83
CA LYS A 419 -12.02 -15.00 -13.23
C LYS A 419 -12.49 -15.60 -14.55
N ILE A 420 -11.60 -15.74 -15.53
CA ILE A 420 -11.91 -16.36 -16.81
C ILE A 420 -12.26 -17.85 -16.59
N ILE A 421 -11.50 -18.57 -15.77
CA ILE A 421 -11.81 -19.97 -15.39
C ILE A 421 -13.19 -20.07 -14.75
N MET A 422 -13.56 -19.14 -13.86
CA MET A 422 -14.90 -19.09 -13.23
C MET A 422 -16.05 -18.74 -14.19
N ASN A 423 -15.72 -18.34 -15.42
CA ASN A 423 -16.70 -18.06 -16.49
C ASN A 423 -16.79 -19.19 -17.52
N LEU A 424 -15.95 -20.22 -17.44
CA LEU A 424 -16.02 -21.39 -18.30
C LEU A 424 -17.18 -22.32 -17.89
N PRO A 425 -17.75 -23.09 -18.84
CA PRO A 425 -18.64 -24.20 -18.51
C PRO A 425 -17.96 -25.22 -17.59
N GLN A 426 -18.70 -25.79 -16.62
CA GLN A 426 -18.16 -26.70 -15.60
C GLN A 426 -17.45 -27.93 -16.21
N ASP A 427 -17.93 -28.47 -17.34
CA ASP A 427 -17.33 -29.61 -18.04
C ASP A 427 -15.99 -29.27 -18.73
N LYS A 428 -15.64 -27.98 -18.84
CA LYS A 428 -14.39 -27.48 -19.45
C LYS A 428 -13.33 -27.09 -18.44
N ILE A 429 -13.66 -27.00 -17.15
CA ILE A 429 -12.70 -26.68 -16.10
C ILE A 429 -11.83 -27.91 -15.83
N LYS A 430 -10.52 -27.82 -16.13
CA LYS A 430 -9.56 -28.93 -15.99
C LYS A 430 -8.95 -28.95 -14.58
N ASP A 431 -8.56 -30.13 -14.09
CA ASP A 431 -7.92 -30.28 -12.77
C ASP A 431 -6.65 -29.44 -12.61
N LYS A 432 -5.88 -29.26 -13.71
CA LYS A 432 -4.68 -28.41 -13.72
C LYS A 432 -4.98 -26.92 -13.45
N TYR A 433 -6.21 -26.45 -13.70
CA TYR A 433 -6.62 -25.08 -13.38
C TYR A 433 -6.76 -24.89 -11.86
N ILE A 434 -7.15 -25.95 -11.15
CA ILE A 434 -7.21 -25.94 -9.69
C ILE A 434 -5.79 -25.95 -9.11
N ASP A 435 -4.88 -26.73 -9.70
CA ASP A 435 -3.46 -26.70 -9.32
C ASP A 435 -2.85 -25.31 -9.52
N PHE A 436 -3.20 -24.64 -10.60
CA PHE A 436 -2.80 -23.25 -10.83
C PHE A 436 -3.35 -22.30 -9.76
N ILE A 437 -4.64 -22.39 -9.41
CA ILE A 437 -5.24 -21.56 -8.34
C ILE A 437 -4.50 -21.78 -7.02
N ILE A 438 -4.28 -23.03 -6.64
CA ILE A 438 -3.56 -23.40 -5.41
C ILE A 438 -2.13 -22.85 -5.42
N THR A 439 -1.44 -22.92 -6.57
CA THR A 439 -0.08 -22.41 -6.73
C THR A 439 -0.05 -20.88 -6.65
N ALA A 440 -1.01 -20.19 -7.28
CA ALA A 440 -1.12 -18.73 -7.25
C ALA A 440 -1.35 -18.20 -5.84
N LEU A 441 -2.14 -18.91 -5.01
CA LEU A 441 -2.36 -18.57 -3.60
C LEU A 441 -1.09 -18.72 -2.73
N LYS A 442 -0.07 -19.45 -3.19
CA LYS A 442 1.23 -19.61 -2.52
C LYS A 442 2.29 -18.60 -2.98
N SER A 443 1.93 -17.68 -3.89
CA SER A 443 2.89 -16.71 -4.43
C SER A 443 3.47 -15.82 -3.34
N LYS A 444 4.70 -15.34 -3.56
CA LYS A 444 5.43 -14.43 -2.65
C LYS A 444 4.83 -13.02 -2.53
N TRP A 445 3.82 -12.68 -3.33
CA TRP A 445 3.15 -11.37 -3.32
C TRP A 445 1.93 -11.38 -2.39
N ASN A 446 1.48 -10.20 -1.95
CA ASN A 446 0.27 -10.11 -1.10
C ASN A 446 -0.97 -10.55 -1.89
N ASN A 447 -1.54 -11.70 -1.51
CA ASN A 447 -2.60 -12.40 -2.24
C ASN A 447 -4.02 -11.95 -1.88
N GLY A 448 -4.21 -10.93 -1.04
CA GLY A 448 -5.54 -10.45 -0.63
C GLY A 448 -6.46 -10.10 -1.81
N PHE A 449 -5.92 -9.66 -2.96
CA PHE A 449 -6.70 -9.42 -4.17
C PHE A 449 -7.17 -10.71 -4.89
N LEU A 450 -6.40 -11.79 -4.81
CA LEU A 450 -6.75 -13.11 -5.35
C LEU A 450 -7.79 -13.78 -4.46
N GLU A 451 -7.54 -13.77 -3.15
CA GLU A 451 -8.42 -14.32 -2.13
C GLU A 451 -9.80 -13.65 -2.16
N GLY A 452 -9.82 -12.31 -2.20
CA GLY A 452 -11.05 -11.54 -2.39
C GLY A 452 -11.70 -11.70 -3.75
N THR A 453 -11.02 -12.26 -4.76
CA THR A 453 -11.64 -12.64 -6.03
C THR A 453 -12.35 -13.98 -5.91
N LEU A 454 -11.74 -14.98 -5.26
CA LEU A 454 -12.39 -16.27 -4.99
C LEU A 454 -13.64 -16.11 -4.12
N ALA A 455 -13.58 -15.28 -3.07
CA ALA A 455 -14.71 -14.98 -2.19
C ALA A 455 -15.93 -14.36 -2.90
N LYS A 456 -15.78 -13.85 -4.12
CA LYS A 456 -16.91 -13.31 -4.90
C LYS A 456 -17.79 -14.40 -5.50
N TYR A 457 -17.23 -15.58 -5.78
CA TYR A 457 -17.92 -16.67 -6.47
C TYR A 457 -18.43 -17.74 -5.49
N GLU A 458 -19.56 -18.34 -5.81
CA GLU A 458 -20.01 -19.59 -5.21
C GLU A 458 -19.35 -20.74 -5.96
N LEU A 459 -18.08 -20.99 -5.62
CA LEU A 459 -17.19 -21.99 -6.23
C LEU A 459 -17.82 -23.38 -6.32
N ALA A 460 -18.61 -23.80 -5.33
CA ALA A 460 -19.26 -25.11 -5.31
C ALA A 460 -20.30 -25.30 -6.43
N ASN A 461 -20.86 -24.22 -6.98
CA ASN A 461 -21.76 -24.26 -8.15
C ASN A 461 -20.99 -24.25 -9.49
N ILE A 462 -19.71 -23.89 -9.47
CA ILE A 462 -18.88 -23.71 -10.68
C ILE A 462 -17.96 -24.92 -10.87
N LEU A 463 -17.35 -25.39 -9.79
CA LEU A 463 -16.42 -26.50 -9.79
C LEU A 463 -17.17 -27.82 -9.63
N ASN A 464 -16.65 -28.91 -10.19
CA ASN A 464 -17.17 -30.23 -9.84
C ASN A 464 -16.73 -30.65 -8.44
N LYS A 465 -17.41 -31.65 -7.86
CA LYS A 465 -17.11 -32.19 -6.52
C LYS A 465 -15.62 -32.46 -6.29
N LYS A 466 -14.95 -33.16 -7.20
CA LYS A 466 -13.53 -33.52 -7.07
C LYS A 466 -12.63 -32.28 -6.98
N GLN A 467 -12.91 -31.28 -7.81
CA GLN A 467 -12.15 -30.03 -7.87
C GLN A 467 -12.39 -29.16 -6.63
N MET A 468 -13.64 -29.08 -6.16
CA MET A 468 -13.96 -28.32 -4.96
C MET A 468 -13.31 -28.94 -3.72
N LEU A 469 -13.38 -30.27 -3.57
CA LEU A 469 -12.72 -30.97 -2.46
C LEU A 469 -11.20 -30.76 -2.47
N LYS A 470 -10.56 -30.78 -3.66
CA LYS A 470 -9.13 -30.49 -3.81
C LYS A 470 -8.76 -29.07 -3.38
N LEU A 471 -9.60 -28.09 -3.71
CA LEU A 471 -9.40 -26.70 -3.29
C LEU A 471 -9.59 -26.55 -1.77
N LEU A 472 -10.65 -27.13 -1.21
CA LEU A 472 -10.93 -27.14 0.24
C LEU A 472 -9.76 -27.70 1.04
N ASP A 473 -9.23 -28.85 0.62
CA ASP A 473 -8.08 -29.49 1.27
C ASP A 473 -6.84 -28.57 1.30
N ASN A 474 -6.69 -27.66 0.34
CA ASN A 474 -5.56 -26.74 0.31
C ASN A 474 -5.80 -25.45 1.10
N ILE A 475 -7.00 -24.89 1.08
CA ILE A 475 -7.31 -23.60 1.73
C ILE A 475 -7.55 -23.73 3.24
N LEU A 476 -7.99 -24.90 3.71
CA LEU A 476 -8.16 -25.23 5.13
C LEU A 476 -6.84 -25.65 5.81
N GLU A 477 -5.71 -25.57 5.12
CA GLU A 477 -4.40 -25.87 5.69
C GLU A 477 -3.92 -24.72 6.57
N ILE A 478 -3.67 -25.03 7.86
CA ILE A 478 -3.25 -24.09 8.89
C ILE A 478 -1.85 -24.49 9.35
N ASN A 479 -0.94 -23.51 9.41
CA ASN A 479 0.42 -23.72 9.93
C ASN A 479 0.55 -23.09 11.34
N PRO A 480 1.05 -23.86 12.32
CA PRO A 480 1.40 -23.32 13.62
C PRO A 480 2.62 -22.39 13.51
N SER A 481 2.62 -21.24 14.19
CA SER A 481 3.83 -20.41 14.36
C SER A 481 4.42 -20.60 15.77
N ASP A 482 5.71 -20.30 15.95
CA ASP A 482 6.40 -20.37 17.26
C ASP A 482 5.82 -19.38 18.30
N ASN A 483 5.00 -18.42 17.85
CA ASN A 483 4.27 -17.47 18.69
C ASN A 483 2.77 -17.86 18.74
N ARG A 484 2.00 -17.33 19.69
CA ARG A 484 0.59 -17.72 20.00
C ARG A 484 -0.45 -17.47 18.87
N HIS A 485 -0.06 -17.45 17.60
CA HIS A 485 -0.90 -17.19 16.43
C HIS A 485 -0.71 -18.25 15.35
N SER A 486 -1.80 -18.61 14.68
CA SER A 486 -1.80 -19.47 13.49
C SER A 486 -1.94 -18.65 12.22
N TYR A 487 -1.40 -19.14 11.11
CA TYR A 487 -1.62 -18.57 9.80
C TYR A 487 -2.06 -19.63 8.79
N GLY A 488 -3.01 -19.28 7.94
CA GLY A 488 -3.45 -20.10 6.82
C GLY A 488 -2.77 -19.71 5.52
N LYS A 489 -3.03 -20.46 4.44
CA LYS A 489 -2.63 -20.06 3.08
C LYS A 489 -3.44 -18.87 2.53
N ILE A 490 -4.58 -18.57 3.15
CA ILE A 490 -5.48 -17.48 2.80
C ILE A 490 -5.66 -16.63 4.06
N ASP A 491 -5.74 -15.31 3.92
CA ASP A 491 -6.08 -14.44 5.05
C ASP A 491 -7.44 -14.83 5.65
N ILE A 492 -7.53 -14.82 6.97
CA ILE A 492 -8.67 -15.38 7.68
C ILE A 492 -10.00 -14.76 7.31
N TYR A 493 -10.01 -13.44 7.02
CA TYR A 493 -11.21 -12.75 6.59
C TYR A 493 -11.72 -13.32 5.27
N TRP A 494 -10.84 -13.57 4.30
CA TRP A 494 -11.24 -14.12 3.02
C TRP A 494 -11.59 -15.61 3.09
N LEU A 495 -10.91 -16.38 3.93
CA LEU A 495 -11.25 -17.78 4.17
C LEU A 495 -12.69 -17.92 4.66
N GLN A 496 -13.06 -17.16 5.70
CA GLN A 496 -14.42 -17.14 6.24
C GLN A 496 -15.46 -16.80 5.15
N GLN A 497 -15.19 -15.78 4.32
CA GLN A 497 -16.09 -15.40 3.22
C GLN A 497 -16.24 -16.52 2.16
N ILE A 498 -15.15 -17.21 1.81
CA ILE A 498 -15.19 -18.34 0.87
C ILE A 498 -16.01 -19.49 1.47
N LEU A 499 -15.76 -19.87 2.72
CA LEU A 499 -16.47 -20.97 3.37
C LEU A 499 -17.97 -20.67 3.51
N ASN A 500 -18.32 -19.49 4.02
CA ASN A 500 -19.72 -19.09 4.22
C ASN A 500 -20.52 -19.06 2.92
N LYS A 501 -19.94 -18.55 1.83
CA LYS A 501 -20.63 -18.49 0.52
C LYS A 501 -20.87 -19.87 -0.09
N ASN A 502 -20.02 -20.86 0.21
CA ASN A 502 -20.10 -22.21 -0.38
C ASN A 502 -20.74 -23.27 0.54
N LYS A 503 -20.94 -22.94 1.82
CA LYS A 503 -21.41 -23.85 2.87
C LYS A 503 -22.68 -24.61 2.48
N ASP A 504 -23.72 -23.92 2.04
CA ASP A 504 -25.02 -24.53 1.74
C ASP A 504 -24.95 -25.54 0.59
N THR A 505 -24.18 -25.21 -0.45
CA THR A 505 -24.05 -26.05 -1.66
C THR A 505 -23.20 -27.29 -1.38
N ILE A 506 -22.05 -27.11 -0.72
CA ILE A 506 -21.22 -28.25 -0.27
C ILE A 506 -22.03 -29.16 0.66
N GLY A 507 -22.75 -28.56 1.62
CA GLY A 507 -23.57 -29.26 2.58
C GLY A 507 -24.67 -30.11 1.92
N LYS A 508 -25.30 -29.63 0.85
CA LYS A 508 -26.35 -30.38 0.15
C LYS A 508 -25.82 -31.49 -0.76
N GLU A 509 -24.66 -31.30 -1.39
CA GLU A 509 -24.19 -32.20 -2.44
C GLU A 509 -23.18 -33.26 -1.98
N TYR A 510 -22.24 -32.91 -1.09
CA TYR A 510 -21.16 -33.81 -0.65
C TYR A 510 -20.66 -33.50 0.77
N PRO A 511 -21.55 -33.43 1.77
CA PRO A 511 -21.22 -33.02 3.13
C PRO A 511 -20.21 -33.97 3.81
N PHE A 512 -20.32 -35.28 3.55
CA PHE A 512 -19.46 -36.30 4.18
C PHE A 512 -17.99 -36.16 3.77
N ASP A 513 -17.72 -35.98 2.47
CA ASP A 513 -16.35 -35.83 1.99
C ASP A 513 -15.72 -34.51 2.48
N ALA A 514 -16.50 -33.43 2.52
CA ALA A 514 -16.04 -32.14 3.03
C ALA A 514 -15.78 -32.17 4.55
N ALA A 515 -16.63 -32.86 5.32
CA ALA A 515 -16.42 -33.09 6.74
C ALA A 515 -15.13 -33.88 7.01
N ASN A 516 -14.85 -34.92 6.21
CA ASN A 516 -13.62 -35.71 6.35
C ASN A 516 -12.36 -34.87 6.12
N ILE A 517 -12.36 -33.95 5.15
CA ILE A 517 -11.24 -33.00 4.98
C ILE A 517 -11.00 -32.20 6.27
N GLY A 518 -12.06 -31.64 6.84
CA GLY A 518 -11.98 -30.89 8.10
C GLY A 518 -11.43 -31.74 9.27
N LEU A 519 -11.96 -32.95 9.42
CA LEU A 519 -11.51 -33.92 10.44
C LEU A 519 -10.04 -34.32 10.27
N ASP A 520 -9.59 -34.51 9.03
CA ASP A 520 -8.20 -34.86 8.70
C ASP A 520 -7.25 -33.69 9.00
N LYS A 521 -7.64 -32.45 8.72
CA LYS A 521 -6.85 -31.26 9.10
C LYS A 521 -6.74 -31.12 10.61
N ILE A 522 -7.85 -31.26 11.34
CA ILE A 522 -7.85 -31.30 12.81
C ILE A 522 -6.90 -32.41 13.31
N GLN A 523 -6.95 -33.59 12.68
CA GLN A 523 -6.09 -34.72 13.07
C GLN A 523 -4.60 -34.42 12.84
N SER A 524 -4.27 -33.77 11.72
CA SER A 524 -2.89 -33.40 11.38
C SER A 524 -2.31 -32.43 12.41
N ILE A 525 -3.07 -31.40 12.81
CA ILE A 525 -2.65 -30.41 13.81
C ILE A 525 -2.39 -31.09 15.15
N ILE A 526 -3.31 -31.95 15.60
CA ILE A 526 -3.18 -32.67 16.88
C ILE A 526 -1.96 -33.62 16.89
N LYS A 527 -1.59 -34.21 15.75
CA LYS A 527 -0.45 -35.13 15.66
C LYS A 527 0.90 -34.43 15.66
N ASN A 528 1.00 -33.25 15.06
CA ASN A 528 2.28 -32.58 14.81
C ASN A 528 2.81 -31.84 16.05
N ASP A 529 1.96 -31.37 16.97
CA ASP A 529 2.40 -30.80 18.24
C ASP A 529 1.33 -30.92 19.34
N LYS A 530 1.43 -31.99 20.14
CA LYS A 530 0.50 -32.30 21.24
C LYS A 530 0.55 -31.30 22.40
N GLU A 531 1.64 -30.55 22.53
CA GLU A 531 1.85 -29.56 23.60
C GLU A 531 1.64 -28.12 23.10
N SER A 532 1.38 -27.92 21.80
CA SER A 532 1.11 -26.59 21.24
C SER A 532 -0.12 -25.94 21.85
N TYR A 533 -0.03 -24.62 22.02
CA TYR A 533 -1.16 -23.75 22.36
C TYR A 533 -2.34 -23.89 21.37
N ILE A 534 -2.07 -24.27 20.12
CA ILE A 534 -3.09 -24.49 19.09
C ILE A 534 -3.88 -25.78 19.35
N CYS A 535 -3.20 -26.85 19.77
CA CYS A 535 -3.86 -28.08 20.21
C CYS A 535 -4.70 -27.84 21.48
N TYR A 536 -4.22 -26.97 22.37
CA TYR A 536 -4.99 -26.48 23.51
C TYR A 536 -6.24 -25.70 23.05
N LEU A 537 -6.11 -24.72 22.16
CA LEU A 537 -7.24 -23.93 21.64
C LEU A 537 -8.29 -24.78 20.94
N ILE A 538 -7.89 -25.72 20.07
CA ILE A 538 -8.83 -26.62 19.38
C ILE A 538 -9.63 -27.48 20.38
N ASN A 539 -9.00 -27.93 21.46
CA ASN A 539 -9.68 -28.75 22.48
C ASN A 539 -10.51 -27.90 23.47
N HIS A 540 -10.16 -26.64 23.70
CA HIS A 540 -10.72 -25.78 24.75
C HIS A 540 -11.48 -24.53 24.23
N THR A 541 -11.88 -24.50 22.95
CA THR A 541 -12.80 -23.47 22.44
C THR A 541 -14.07 -23.43 23.30
N GLY A 542 -14.45 -22.23 23.78
CA GLY A 542 -15.48 -22.07 24.82
C GLY A 542 -16.86 -22.61 24.42
N SER A 543 -17.20 -22.56 23.14
CA SER A 543 -18.38 -23.20 22.58
C SER A 543 -18.14 -23.54 21.11
N ILE A 544 -18.54 -24.75 20.69
CA ILE A 544 -18.66 -25.07 19.26
C ILE A 544 -20.01 -24.62 18.69
N GLU A 545 -20.84 -23.87 19.43
CA GLU A 545 -22.15 -23.34 19.01
C GLU A 545 -22.22 -21.80 18.99
N ASN A 546 -21.45 -21.11 19.85
CA ASN A 546 -21.52 -19.64 20.01
C ASN A 546 -20.34 -18.91 19.33
N ASP A 547 -20.66 -17.89 18.53
CA ASP A 547 -19.68 -17.08 17.82
C ASP A 547 -18.98 -16.01 18.68
N ASP A 548 -19.48 -15.72 19.89
CA ASP A 548 -19.11 -14.54 20.71
C ASP A 548 -18.42 -14.92 22.04
N ASP A 549 -17.30 -15.65 21.96
CA ASP A 549 -16.47 -16.05 23.11
C ASP A 549 -15.34 -15.03 23.44
N GLY A 550 -15.40 -13.83 22.86
CA GLY A 550 -14.42 -12.75 23.09
C GLY A 550 -13.03 -12.98 22.47
N LEU A 551 -12.79 -14.12 21.80
CA LEU A 551 -11.48 -14.48 21.21
C LEU A 551 -11.28 -13.96 19.77
N GLY A 552 -12.31 -13.38 19.15
CA GLY A 552 -12.25 -12.90 17.77
C GLY A 552 -12.25 -14.04 16.72
N ILE A 553 -11.97 -13.71 15.46
CA ILE A 553 -11.96 -14.65 14.34
C ILE A 553 -10.58 -15.35 14.30
N THR A 554 -10.54 -16.69 14.43
CA THR A 554 -9.31 -17.52 14.39
C THR A 554 -9.42 -18.70 13.43
N TYR A 555 -8.30 -19.15 12.86
CA TYR A 555 -8.28 -20.15 11.79
C TYR A 555 -8.82 -21.50 12.27
N GLU A 556 -8.51 -21.83 13.52
CA GLU A 556 -8.97 -23.01 14.24
C GLU A 556 -10.49 -23.00 14.40
N LYS A 557 -11.05 -21.84 14.77
CA LYS A 557 -12.50 -21.67 14.94
C LYS A 557 -13.22 -21.85 13.61
N GLU A 558 -12.72 -21.26 12.53
CA GLU A 558 -13.29 -21.43 11.19
C GLU A 558 -13.21 -22.89 10.71
N LEU A 559 -12.11 -23.60 10.97
CA LEU A 559 -11.98 -25.02 10.66
C LEU A 559 -12.98 -25.89 11.44
N ILE A 560 -13.16 -25.63 12.74
CA ILE A 560 -14.11 -26.34 13.60
C ILE A 560 -15.55 -26.04 13.14
N ASN A 561 -15.89 -24.76 12.92
CA ASN A 561 -17.20 -24.32 12.46
C ASN A 561 -17.57 -24.97 11.14
N PHE A 562 -16.67 -24.93 10.15
CA PHE A 562 -16.88 -25.57 8.86
C PHE A 562 -17.09 -27.09 9.01
N THR A 563 -16.24 -27.77 9.79
CA THR A 563 -16.34 -29.22 10.02
C THR A 563 -17.67 -29.60 10.69
N ARG A 564 -18.04 -28.88 11.76
CA ARG A 564 -19.31 -29.03 12.47
C ARG A 564 -20.49 -28.89 11.52
N ASP A 565 -20.49 -27.83 10.72
CA ASP A 565 -21.57 -27.53 9.79
C ASP A 565 -21.71 -28.65 8.74
N MET A 566 -20.62 -29.10 8.14
CA MET A 566 -20.66 -30.20 7.16
C MET A 566 -21.19 -31.50 7.77
N LEU A 567 -20.81 -31.81 9.01
CA LEU A 567 -21.34 -32.98 9.74
C LEU A 567 -22.84 -32.87 10.00
N GLN A 568 -23.38 -31.66 10.24
CA GLN A 568 -24.84 -31.46 10.42
C GLN A 568 -25.62 -31.76 9.14
N TYR A 569 -25.09 -31.41 7.97
CA TYR A 569 -25.73 -31.70 6.68
C TYR A 569 -25.70 -33.19 6.31
N CYS A 570 -24.77 -33.98 6.87
CA CYS A 570 -24.65 -35.40 6.56
C CYS A 570 -25.91 -36.19 6.99
N SER A 571 -26.25 -37.25 6.24
CA SER A 571 -27.32 -38.14 6.67
C SER A 571 -26.87 -38.99 7.87
N PRO A 572 -27.74 -39.24 8.87
CA PRO A 572 -27.38 -40.04 10.06
C PRO A 572 -26.82 -41.42 9.73
N LYS A 573 -27.25 -42.01 8.60
CA LYS A 573 -26.79 -43.33 8.15
C LYS A 573 -25.34 -43.31 7.70
N GLU A 574 -24.89 -42.25 7.04
CA GLU A 574 -23.53 -42.12 6.51
C GLU A 574 -22.51 -41.82 7.61
N ILE A 575 -22.90 -41.05 8.64
CA ILE A 575 -21.99 -40.64 9.72
C ILE A 575 -22.02 -41.53 10.96
N SER A 576 -22.96 -42.47 11.09
CA SER A 576 -23.14 -43.26 12.32
C SER A 576 -21.86 -43.97 12.77
N GLU A 577 -21.11 -44.58 11.85
CA GLU A 577 -19.84 -45.27 12.16
C GLU A 577 -18.75 -44.27 12.59
N GLU A 578 -18.64 -43.12 11.91
CA GLU A 578 -17.68 -42.07 12.25
C GLU A 578 -17.97 -41.50 13.65
N ILE A 579 -19.24 -41.21 13.95
CA ILE A 579 -19.66 -40.70 15.27
C ILE A 579 -19.38 -41.72 16.39
N LYS A 580 -19.63 -43.02 16.15
CA LYS A 580 -19.27 -44.09 17.12
C LYS A 580 -17.76 -44.16 17.38
N ALA A 581 -16.95 -43.95 16.35
CA ALA A 581 -15.49 -43.94 16.49
C ALA A 581 -15.02 -42.70 17.28
N ARG A 582 -15.59 -41.52 16.98
CA ARG A 582 -15.16 -40.24 17.55
C ARG A 582 -15.64 -39.97 18.97
N ILE A 583 -16.82 -40.47 19.36
CA ILE A 583 -17.33 -40.33 20.74
C ILE A 583 -16.44 -41.03 21.78
N ASN A 584 -15.65 -42.02 21.36
CA ASN A 584 -14.68 -42.74 22.20
C ASN A 584 -13.23 -42.24 22.03
N SER A 585 -13.03 -41.09 21.36
CA SER A 585 -11.70 -40.55 21.08
C SER A 585 -11.02 -40.00 22.34
N ASN A 586 -9.69 -40.08 22.40
CA ASN A 586 -8.90 -39.48 23.47
C ASN A 586 -8.82 -37.94 23.40
N TYR A 587 -9.19 -37.33 22.26
CA TYR A 587 -9.16 -35.87 22.11
C TYR A 587 -10.56 -35.27 22.26
N ALA A 588 -10.67 -34.25 23.11
CA ALA A 588 -11.93 -33.59 23.47
C ALA A 588 -12.73 -33.15 22.24
N ILE A 589 -12.11 -32.45 21.28
CA ILE A 589 -12.81 -31.90 20.12
C ILE A 589 -13.62 -32.94 19.34
N TYR A 590 -13.11 -34.18 19.22
CA TYR A 590 -13.83 -35.25 18.53
C TYR A 590 -15.04 -35.76 19.33
N ARG A 591 -14.92 -35.84 20.66
CA ARG A 591 -16.05 -36.21 21.53
C ARG A 591 -17.12 -35.12 21.51
N ARG A 592 -16.72 -33.86 21.61
CA ARG A 592 -17.59 -32.67 21.53
C ARG A 592 -18.37 -32.62 20.21
N LEU A 593 -17.67 -32.71 19.06
CA LEU A 593 -18.32 -32.79 17.75
C LEU A 593 -19.29 -33.99 17.66
N ALA A 594 -18.90 -35.16 18.19
CA ALA A 594 -19.77 -36.34 18.16
C ALA A 594 -21.06 -36.13 18.97
N ILE A 595 -20.97 -35.57 20.18
CA ILE A 595 -22.12 -35.32 21.06
C ILE A 595 -23.04 -34.26 20.46
N HIS A 596 -22.47 -33.19 19.88
CA HIS A 596 -23.23 -32.17 19.15
C HIS A 596 -24.04 -32.76 17.99
N ILE A 597 -23.40 -33.59 17.16
CA ILE A 597 -24.07 -34.22 16.02
C ILE A 597 -25.12 -35.24 16.46
N ILE A 598 -24.89 -35.95 17.58
CA ILE A 598 -25.94 -36.78 18.20
C ILE A 598 -27.10 -35.90 18.66
N SER A 599 -26.86 -34.75 19.31
CA SER A 599 -27.93 -33.82 19.71
C SER A 599 -28.72 -33.30 18.51
N TYR A 600 -28.02 -32.95 17.43
CA TYR A 600 -28.63 -32.46 16.19
C TYR A 600 -29.50 -33.53 15.49
N HIS A 601 -29.00 -34.76 15.38
CA HIS A 601 -29.69 -35.90 14.76
C HIS A 601 -30.26 -36.90 15.79
N TYR A 602 -30.76 -36.39 16.92
CA TYR A 602 -31.06 -37.17 18.12
C TYR A 602 -31.90 -38.42 17.88
N GLU A 603 -33.03 -38.31 17.18
CA GLU A 603 -33.94 -39.45 16.94
C GLU A 603 -33.29 -40.64 16.21
N LYS A 604 -32.22 -40.40 15.45
CA LYS A 604 -31.53 -41.43 14.66
C LYS A 604 -30.22 -41.91 15.28
N LEU A 605 -29.59 -41.09 16.12
CA LEU A 605 -28.26 -41.37 16.68
C LEU A 605 -28.24 -41.57 18.20
N LYS A 606 -29.36 -41.35 18.92
CA LYS A 606 -29.42 -41.44 20.38
C LYS A 606 -28.91 -42.76 20.96
N ASP A 607 -29.08 -43.87 20.24
CA ASP A 607 -28.61 -45.19 20.69
C ASP A 607 -27.08 -45.22 20.89
N ILE A 608 -26.32 -44.38 20.18
CA ILE A 608 -24.87 -44.25 20.36
C ILE A 608 -24.55 -43.64 21.73
N PHE A 609 -25.22 -42.56 22.11
CA PHE A 609 -25.04 -41.90 23.40
C PHE A 609 -25.52 -42.79 24.56
N TRP A 610 -26.69 -43.40 24.40
CA TRP A 610 -27.24 -44.30 25.42
C TRP A 610 -26.50 -45.63 25.50
N GLY A 611 -25.78 -46.03 24.45
CA GLY A 611 -24.96 -47.23 24.40
C GLY A 611 -23.57 -47.10 25.04
N LEU A 612 -23.19 -45.91 25.54
CA LEU A 612 -21.90 -45.69 26.19
C LEU A 612 -21.75 -46.56 27.45
N GLU A 613 -20.64 -47.29 27.54
CA GLU A 613 -20.29 -48.11 28.71
C GLU A 613 -19.85 -47.27 29.90
N LYS A 614 -19.21 -46.12 29.64
CA LYS A 614 -18.76 -45.17 30.64
C LYS A 614 -19.82 -44.10 30.87
N ASN A 615 -19.84 -43.55 32.08
CA ASN A 615 -20.68 -42.40 32.40
C ASN A 615 -20.20 -41.17 31.60
N PRO A 616 -20.98 -40.64 30.64
CA PRO A 616 -20.55 -39.51 29.81
C PRO A 616 -20.35 -38.24 30.63
N LEU A 617 -21.03 -38.11 31.78
CA LEU A 617 -20.86 -36.96 32.66
C LEU A 617 -19.45 -36.90 33.28
N GLU A 618 -18.66 -37.97 33.22
CA GLU A 618 -17.25 -37.98 33.63
C GLU A 618 -16.32 -37.25 32.66
N ASP A 619 -16.74 -37.07 31.41
CA ASP A 619 -15.99 -36.34 30.41
C ASP A 619 -16.15 -34.82 30.60
N TYR A 620 -15.26 -34.26 31.42
CA TYR A 620 -15.28 -32.84 31.73
C TYR A 620 -15.12 -31.97 30.47
N GLU A 621 -14.26 -32.39 29.54
CA GLU A 621 -13.98 -31.69 28.28
C GLU A 621 -15.12 -31.79 27.25
N SER A 622 -16.26 -32.37 27.58
CA SER A 622 -17.48 -32.30 26.75
C SER A 622 -18.69 -31.79 27.53
N LYS A 623 -18.48 -31.19 28.72
CA LYS A 623 -19.56 -30.73 29.61
C LYS A 623 -20.56 -29.84 28.88
N TYR A 624 -20.09 -28.89 28.08
CA TYR A 624 -20.94 -27.95 27.35
C TYR A 624 -21.90 -28.69 26.40
N GLU A 625 -21.37 -29.53 25.50
CA GLU A 625 -22.19 -30.24 24.51
C GLU A 625 -23.14 -31.26 25.16
N ILE A 626 -22.71 -31.88 26.27
CA ILE A 626 -23.57 -32.75 27.08
C ILE A 626 -24.70 -31.95 27.72
N TYR A 627 -24.39 -30.80 28.33
CA TYR A 627 -25.40 -29.94 28.95
C TYR A 627 -26.45 -29.51 27.92
N ARG A 628 -26.02 -29.02 26.76
CA ARG A 628 -26.92 -28.60 25.66
C ARG A 628 -27.80 -29.76 25.18
N LEU A 629 -27.25 -30.97 25.04
CA LEU A 629 -28.04 -32.17 24.72
C LEU A 629 -29.10 -32.46 25.80
N LEU A 630 -28.73 -32.39 27.08
CA LEU A 630 -29.66 -32.62 28.18
C LEU A 630 -30.75 -31.55 28.23
N GLU A 631 -30.40 -30.28 28.05
CA GLU A 631 -31.31 -29.15 28.08
C GLU A 631 -32.32 -29.21 26.93
N ASP A 632 -31.82 -29.28 25.70
CA ASP A 632 -32.62 -29.22 24.47
C ASP A 632 -33.51 -30.45 24.28
N LYS A 633 -33.12 -31.62 24.83
CA LYS A 633 -33.84 -32.90 24.63
C LYS A 633 -34.54 -33.43 25.89
N SER A 634 -34.42 -32.74 27.02
CA SER A 634 -35.03 -33.14 28.31
C SER A 634 -36.53 -33.47 28.22
N GLU A 635 -37.31 -32.74 27.42
CA GLU A 635 -38.76 -32.93 27.28
C GLU A 635 -39.14 -34.23 26.56
N ILE A 636 -38.24 -34.81 25.76
CA ILE A 636 -38.49 -36.01 24.95
C ILE A 636 -37.88 -37.29 25.56
N PHE A 637 -37.13 -37.18 26.65
CA PHE A 637 -36.55 -38.34 27.32
C PHE A 637 -37.63 -39.20 27.98
N ASN A 638 -37.50 -40.52 27.81
CA ASN A 638 -38.37 -41.48 28.49
C ASN A 638 -37.92 -41.72 29.95
N ASN A 639 -38.78 -42.35 30.75
CA ASN A 639 -38.47 -42.62 32.16
C ASN A 639 -37.21 -43.46 32.39
N SER A 640 -36.88 -44.40 31.49
CA SER A 640 -35.66 -45.21 31.60
C SER A 640 -34.40 -44.39 31.30
N GLU A 641 -34.47 -43.45 30.36
CA GLU A 641 -33.39 -42.51 30.03
C GLU A 641 -33.15 -41.54 31.18
N ILE A 642 -34.22 -40.96 31.74
CA ILE A 642 -34.16 -40.11 32.94
C ILE A 642 -33.55 -40.87 34.11
N ASP A 643 -34.01 -42.09 34.39
CA ASP A 643 -33.45 -42.90 35.47
C ASP A 643 -31.96 -43.21 35.25
N LYS A 644 -31.53 -43.41 33.99
CA LYS A 644 -30.12 -43.61 33.65
C LYS A 644 -29.28 -42.33 33.87
N ILE A 645 -29.79 -41.15 33.51
CA ILE A 645 -29.10 -39.88 33.78
C ILE A 645 -29.01 -39.62 35.28
N LEU A 646 -30.11 -39.80 36.02
CA LEU A 646 -30.10 -39.62 37.48
C LEU A 646 -29.13 -40.60 38.14
N TYR A 647 -29.04 -41.84 37.65
CA TYR A 647 -28.02 -42.79 38.08
C TYR A 647 -26.60 -42.30 37.78
N TRP A 648 -26.35 -41.77 36.58
CA TRP A 648 -25.07 -41.16 36.23
C TRP A 648 -24.70 -39.97 37.13
N ILE A 649 -25.64 -39.10 37.46
CA ILE A 649 -25.44 -37.97 38.37
C ILE A 649 -25.15 -38.47 39.79
N GLU A 650 -25.88 -39.47 40.27
CA GLU A 650 -25.67 -39.98 41.63
C GLU A 650 -24.33 -40.71 41.81
N ASN A 651 -23.82 -41.36 40.75
CA ASN A 651 -22.61 -42.19 40.77
C ASN A 651 -21.40 -41.54 40.07
N LYS A 652 -21.51 -40.29 39.64
CA LYS A 652 -20.38 -39.51 39.10
C LYS A 652 -19.36 -39.21 40.20
N THR A 653 -18.08 -39.26 39.84
CA THR A 653 -16.99 -38.77 40.66
C THR A 653 -16.94 -37.24 40.54
N TYR A 654 -17.28 -36.54 41.61
CA TYR A 654 -17.24 -35.10 41.66
C TYR A 654 -15.87 -34.62 42.13
N PHE A 655 -15.32 -33.61 41.43
CA PHE A 655 -14.10 -32.95 41.87
C PHE A 655 -14.36 -32.28 43.23
N ILE A 656 -13.48 -32.57 44.18
CA ILE A 656 -13.46 -31.94 45.51
C ILE A 656 -12.12 -31.22 45.59
N PRO A 657 -12.13 -29.88 45.68
CA PRO A 657 -10.92 -29.07 45.83
C PRO A 657 -10.07 -29.53 47.02
N GLU A 658 -8.74 -29.42 46.92
CA GLU A 658 -7.82 -30.01 47.93
C GLU A 658 -8.03 -29.46 49.34
N ASN A 659 -8.26 -28.16 49.44
CA ASN A 659 -8.63 -27.43 50.63
C ASN A 659 -9.95 -27.94 51.28
N HIS A 660 -10.89 -28.47 50.49
CA HIS A 660 -12.16 -29.04 50.97
C HIS A 660 -12.11 -30.56 51.22
N LYS A 661 -10.98 -31.24 50.96
CA LYS A 661 -10.84 -32.70 51.18
C LYS A 661 -10.93 -33.14 52.63
N ASN A 662 -10.86 -32.24 53.63
CA ASN A 662 -10.96 -32.59 55.05
C ASN A 662 -12.22 -32.08 55.76
N ASP A 663 -13.06 -31.27 55.09
CA ASP A 663 -14.31 -30.74 55.64
C ASP A 663 -15.52 -31.49 55.07
N GLU A 664 -16.14 -32.35 55.88
CA GLU A 664 -17.30 -33.17 55.52
C GLU A 664 -18.55 -32.36 55.13
N GLU A 665 -18.74 -31.14 55.65
CA GLU A 665 -19.88 -30.30 55.29
C GLU A 665 -19.64 -29.59 53.97
N MET A 666 -18.47 -29.00 53.77
CA MET A 666 -18.13 -28.31 52.50
C MET A 666 -18.13 -29.28 51.31
N LYS A 667 -17.67 -30.53 51.51
CA LYS A 667 -17.84 -31.61 50.52
C LYS A 667 -19.30 -31.83 50.14
N LYS A 668 -20.19 -31.92 51.14
CA LYS A 668 -21.63 -32.15 50.89
C LYS A 668 -22.25 -30.98 50.12
N ILE A 669 -21.87 -29.74 50.46
CA ILE A 669 -22.36 -28.52 49.80
C ILE A 669 -21.85 -28.41 48.36
N GLY A 670 -20.56 -28.67 48.11
CA GLY A 670 -19.96 -28.65 46.77
C GLY A 670 -20.48 -29.76 45.86
N ILE A 671 -20.60 -30.99 46.37
CA ILE A 671 -21.21 -32.11 45.63
C ILE A 671 -22.68 -31.81 45.33
N ALA A 672 -23.43 -31.21 46.25
CA ALA A 672 -24.82 -30.83 46.00
C ALA A 672 -24.95 -29.77 44.90
N TYR A 673 -24.03 -28.80 44.83
CA TYR A 673 -23.99 -27.81 43.75
C TYR A 673 -23.68 -28.46 42.40
N ASN A 674 -22.62 -29.27 42.30
CA ASN A 674 -22.25 -29.95 41.07
C ASN A 674 -23.33 -30.94 40.59
N LYS A 675 -24.04 -31.61 41.52
CA LYS A 675 -25.21 -32.43 41.19
C LYS A 675 -26.34 -31.57 40.63
N LYS A 676 -26.61 -30.40 41.22
CA LYS A 676 -27.60 -29.47 40.71
C LYS A 676 -27.28 -28.98 39.30
N GLU A 677 -26.02 -28.72 38.96
CA GLU A 677 -25.64 -28.28 37.60
C GLU A 677 -26.11 -29.25 36.51
N PHE A 678 -25.95 -30.56 36.72
CA PHE A 678 -26.42 -31.57 35.77
C PHE A 678 -27.91 -31.89 35.86
N ILE A 679 -28.57 -31.61 37.00
CA ILE A 679 -30.02 -31.79 37.16
C ILE A 679 -30.79 -30.60 36.57
N TYR A 680 -30.24 -29.39 36.66
CA TYR A 680 -30.84 -28.15 36.19
C TYR A 680 -31.38 -28.22 34.74
N PRO A 681 -30.63 -28.69 33.73
CA PRO A 681 -31.13 -28.76 32.35
C PRO A 681 -32.29 -29.76 32.18
N LEU A 682 -32.43 -30.72 33.10
CA LEU A 682 -33.50 -31.72 33.08
C LEU A 682 -34.81 -31.19 33.64
N LEU A 683 -34.85 -30.03 34.29
CA LEU A 683 -36.08 -29.49 34.91
C LEU A 683 -37.19 -29.27 33.88
N ASN A 684 -36.82 -28.99 32.63
CA ASN A 684 -37.73 -28.86 31.49
C ASN A 684 -38.52 -30.16 31.22
N SER A 685 -37.99 -31.34 31.59
CA SER A 685 -38.70 -32.62 31.48
C SER A 685 -39.99 -32.70 32.32
N LYS A 686 -40.14 -31.83 33.34
CA LYS A 686 -41.22 -31.85 34.34
C LYS A 686 -41.39 -33.19 35.07
N ASN A 687 -40.38 -34.06 35.02
CA ASN A 687 -40.42 -35.37 35.67
C ASN A 687 -40.36 -35.21 37.19
N GLU A 688 -41.28 -35.86 37.92
CA GLU A 688 -41.37 -35.75 39.37
C GLU A 688 -40.08 -36.19 40.09
N LYS A 689 -39.36 -37.18 39.55
CA LYS A 689 -38.09 -37.64 40.13
C LYS A 689 -37.00 -36.57 40.01
N VAL A 690 -36.92 -35.90 38.86
CA VAL A 690 -35.96 -34.81 38.61
C VAL A 690 -36.23 -33.62 39.53
N ILE A 691 -37.49 -33.18 39.62
CA ILE A 691 -37.90 -32.07 40.50
C ILE A 691 -37.63 -32.39 41.97
N SER A 692 -37.97 -33.61 42.40
CA SER A 692 -37.70 -34.08 43.76
C SER A 692 -36.20 -34.10 44.08
N LEU A 693 -35.38 -34.59 43.14
CA LEU A 693 -33.93 -34.68 43.32
C LEU A 693 -33.27 -33.30 43.30
N TYR A 694 -33.71 -32.39 42.42
CA TYR A 694 -33.27 -31.00 42.42
C TYR A 694 -33.59 -30.33 43.75
N ASN A 695 -34.84 -30.45 44.24
CA ASN A 695 -35.25 -29.88 45.52
C ASN A 695 -34.48 -30.46 46.71
N LYS A 696 -34.15 -31.77 46.68
CA LYS A 696 -33.30 -32.41 47.69
C LYS A 696 -31.93 -31.73 47.77
N TYR A 697 -31.25 -31.54 46.63
CA TYR A 697 -29.93 -30.92 46.62
C TYR A 697 -29.97 -29.39 46.79
N ASN A 698 -31.05 -28.73 46.35
CA ASN A 698 -31.26 -27.30 46.57
C ASN A 698 -31.49 -26.95 48.05
N LYS A 699 -32.03 -27.87 48.85
CA LYS A 699 -32.07 -27.73 50.32
C LYS A 699 -30.69 -27.81 50.96
N ILE A 700 -29.76 -28.56 50.37
CA ILE A 700 -28.39 -28.71 50.87
C ILE A 700 -27.53 -27.51 50.43
N ASN A 701 -27.70 -27.04 49.19
CA ASN A 701 -27.06 -25.84 48.68
C ASN A 701 -28.06 -24.99 47.87
N PRO A 702 -28.58 -23.88 48.45
CA PRO A 702 -29.60 -23.03 47.82
C PRO A 702 -29.04 -22.04 46.79
N THR A 703 -27.73 -22.05 46.53
CA THR A 703 -27.09 -21.13 45.57
C THR A 703 -27.69 -21.29 44.17
N PRO A 704 -28.10 -20.20 43.50
CA PRO A 704 -28.58 -20.25 42.12
C PRO A 704 -27.53 -20.86 41.18
N ILE A 705 -27.98 -21.53 40.13
CA ILE A 705 -27.11 -22.06 39.08
C ILE A 705 -27.00 -20.98 37.99
N GLU A 706 -25.81 -20.40 37.82
CA GLU A 706 -25.49 -19.39 36.81
C GLU A 706 -24.51 -20.01 35.80
N HIS A 707 -24.81 -19.92 34.49
CA HIS A 707 -24.01 -20.47 33.38
C HIS A 707 -23.57 -21.95 33.52
N PRO A 708 -24.50 -22.88 33.82
CA PRO A 708 -24.17 -24.31 34.06
C PRO A 708 -23.52 -25.04 32.86
N GLU A 709 -23.69 -24.50 31.65
CA GLU A 709 -23.17 -25.02 30.40
C GLU A 709 -21.65 -24.84 30.24
N GLU A 710 -21.03 -23.85 30.87
CA GLU A 710 -19.61 -23.56 30.65
C GLU A 710 -18.71 -24.72 31.17
N MET A 711 -17.80 -25.22 30.31
CA MET A 711 -16.58 -25.87 30.80
C MET A 711 -15.88 -24.85 31.68
N HIS A 712 -15.16 -25.29 32.70
CA HIS A 712 -14.29 -24.45 33.50
C HIS A 712 -13.59 -23.50 32.52
N LYS A 713 -14.05 -22.23 32.48
CA LYS A 713 -13.12 -21.16 32.81
C LYS A 713 -12.28 -21.83 33.89
N VAL A 714 -10.98 -22.06 33.63
CA VAL A 714 -10.05 -21.69 34.70
C VAL A 714 -10.66 -20.42 35.16
N ILE A 715 -11.10 -20.46 36.39
CA ILE A 715 -11.77 -19.35 36.98
C ILE A 715 -10.63 -18.30 37.15
N VAL A 716 -9.99 -17.85 36.08
CA VAL A 716 -10.30 -16.55 35.54
C VAL A 716 -11.80 -16.55 35.15
N LYS A 717 -12.79 -16.77 36.03
CA LYS A 717 -13.36 -15.70 36.84
C LYS A 717 -12.74 -14.42 36.31
N ASP A 718 -13.53 -13.50 35.79
CA ASP A 718 -13.22 -12.13 36.20
C ASP A 718 -12.90 -12.25 37.68
N PHE A 719 -11.61 -12.12 38.07
CA PHE A 719 -11.02 -12.81 39.23
C PHE A 719 -11.83 -12.41 40.47
N ASN A 720 -12.99 -13.02 40.67
CA ASN A 720 -14.00 -12.62 41.64
C ASN A 720 -13.62 -13.43 42.85
N TYR A 721 -12.54 -12.96 43.43
CA TYR A 721 -12.16 -13.28 44.76
C TYR A 721 -13.42 -13.54 45.61
N ILE A 722 -13.49 -14.73 46.23
CA ILE A 722 -14.72 -15.14 46.91
C ILE A 722 -14.79 -14.36 48.22
N SER A 723 -15.92 -13.72 48.49
CA SER A 723 -16.16 -13.14 49.81
C SER A 723 -16.74 -14.20 50.75
N PRO A 724 -16.29 -14.27 52.01
CA PRO A 724 -16.91 -15.10 53.04
C PRO A 724 -18.30 -14.60 53.45
N LEU A 725 -18.63 -13.35 53.13
CA LEU A 725 -19.90 -12.69 53.46
C LEU A 725 -20.53 -12.09 52.21
N LYS A 726 -21.86 -12.01 52.10
CA LYS A 726 -22.52 -11.18 51.08
C LYS A 726 -22.76 -9.77 51.62
N VAL A 727 -23.01 -8.80 50.74
CA VAL A 727 -23.39 -7.42 51.14
C VAL A 727 -24.55 -7.42 52.13
N GLN A 728 -25.55 -8.26 51.91
CA GLN A 728 -26.74 -8.41 52.76
C GLN A 728 -26.42 -8.96 54.17
N ASP A 729 -25.29 -9.65 54.34
CA ASP A 729 -24.85 -10.15 55.64
C ASP A 729 -24.13 -9.05 56.42
N LEU A 730 -23.30 -8.26 55.74
CA LEU A 730 -22.69 -7.04 56.31
C LEU A 730 -23.77 -6.02 56.74
N GLU A 731 -24.87 -5.90 55.99
CA GLU A 731 -26.00 -5.03 56.35
C GLU A 731 -26.71 -5.40 57.66
N LYS A 732 -26.64 -6.67 58.06
CA LYS A 732 -27.22 -7.17 59.31
C LYS A 732 -26.25 -7.05 60.50
N MET A 733 -24.99 -6.75 60.24
CA MET A 733 -23.95 -6.60 61.25
C MET A 733 -23.85 -5.14 61.73
N THR A 734 -23.42 -4.97 62.97
CA THR A 734 -22.96 -3.67 63.48
C THR A 734 -21.54 -3.38 62.97
N VAL A 735 -21.14 -2.11 62.92
CA VAL A 735 -19.79 -1.71 62.46
C VAL A 735 -18.69 -2.40 63.26
N GLU A 736 -18.86 -2.54 64.58
CA GLU A 736 -17.92 -3.25 65.46
C GLU A 736 -17.77 -4.73 65.06
N GLN A 737 -18.89 -5.38 64.70
CA GLN A 737 -18.86 -6.76 64.21
C GLN A 737 -18.21 -6.87 62.84
N ILE A 738 -18.45 -5.91 61.94
CA ILE A 738 -17.81 -5.86 60.62
C ILE A 738 -16.30 -5.69 60.78
N CYS A 739 -15.85 -4.70 61.55
CA CYS A 739 -14.43 -4.43 61.77
C CYS A 739 -13.72 -5.61 62.43
N LYS A 740 -14.36 -6.26 63.42
CA LYS A 740 -13.83 -7.48 64.03
C LYS A 740 -13.66 -8.59 62.99
N PHE A 741 -14.65 -8.79 62.13
CA PHE A 741 -14.60 -9.80 61.09
C PHE A 741 -13.49 -9.52 60.07
N LEU A 742 -13.39 -8.28 59.57
CA LEU A 742 -12.35 -7.88 58.61
C LEU A 742 -10.92 -8.04 59.20
N ASN A 743 -10.74 -7.89 60.51
CA ASN A 743 -9.45 -8.06 61.18
C ASN A 743 -9.07 -9.51 61.48
N GLU A 744 -10.07 -10.34 61.83
CA GLU A 744 -9.84 -11.75 62.19
C GLU A 744 -9.81 -12.66 60.95
N PHE A 745 -10.47 -12.22 59.87
CA PHE A 745 -10.51 -12.97 58.62
C PHE A 745 -9.12 -13.00 57.98
N LYS A 746 -8.62 -14.22 57.78
CA LYS A 746 -7.44 -14.49 56.97
C LYS A 746 -7.91 -15.27 55.76
N GLY A 747 -7.80 -14.65 54.60
CA GLY A 747 -8.18 -15.29 53.35
C GLY A 747 -7.27 -16.47 53.03
N SER A 748 -7.79 -17.41 52.26
CA SER A 748 -6.97 -18.45 51.66
C SER A 748 -6.27 -17.90 50.41
N ASN A 749 -5.05 -18.37 50.13
CA ASN A 749 -4.41 -18.16 48.81
C ASN A 749 -5.00 -19.11 47.74
N ASP A 750 -5.97 -19.94 48.11
CA ASP A 750 -6.66 -20.86 47.23
C ASP A 750 -7.85 -20.16 46.55
N PHE A 751 -7.91 -20.23 45.22
CA PHE A 751 -8.82 -19.43 44.38
C PHE A 751 -10.32 -19.79 44.53
N GLU A 752 -10.60 -20.91 45.19
CA GLU A 752 -11.95 -21.44 45.45
C GLU A 752 -12.41 -21.23 46.89
N GLU A 753 -11.58 -20.63 47.75
CA GLU A 753 -11.94 -20.26 49.11
C GLU A 753 -12.16 -18.76 49.24
N PRO A 754 -12.89 -18.31 50.28
CA PRO A 754 -12.95 -16.91 50.63
C PRO A 754 -11.55 -16.27 50.72
N SER A 755 -11.30 -15.25 49.91
CA SER A 755 -10.03 -14.53 49.89
C SER A 755 -10.20 -13.10 50.42
N GLU A 756 -9.07 -12.46 50.74
CA GLU A 756 -9.09 -11.10 51.29
C GLU A 756 -9.60 -10.10 50.26
N GLU A 757 -9.19 -10.23 49.00
CA GLU A 757 -9.64 -9.40 47.88
C GLU A 757 -11.15 -9.58 47.61
N GLY A 758 -11.71 -10.74 47.90
CA GLY A 758 -13.11 -11.05 47.64
C GLY A 758 -14.02 -10.43 48.66
N LEU A 759 -13.60 -10.56 49.91
CA LEU A 759 -14.17 -9.78 50.99
C LEU A 759 -14.01 -8.28 50.73
N ALA A 760 -12.90 -7.84 50.12
CA ALA A 760 -12.66 -6.43 49.82
C ALA A 760 -13.60 -5.89 48.75
N GLU A 761 -13.82 -6.62 47.65
CA GLU A 761 -14.84 -6.24 46.65
C GLU A 761 -16.25 -6.21 47.23
N THR A 762 -16.58 -7.17 48.09
CA THR A 762 -17.90 -7.20 48.73
C THR A 762 -18.06 -6.08 49.76
N PHE A 763 -16.99 -5.76 50.49
CA PHE A 763 -16.95 -4.63 51.39
C PHE A 763 -17.03 -3.30 50.64
N GLU A 764 -16.35 -3.15 49.50
CA GLU A 764 -16.49 -1.99 48.61
C GLU A 764 -17.95 -1.80 48.18
N LYS A 765 -18.59 -2.87 47.66
CA LYS A 765 -20.00 -2.85 47.27
C LYS A 765 -20.90 -2.50 48.45
N TYR A 766 -20.61 -3.02 49.65
CA TYR A 766 -21.36 -2.68 50.86
C TYR A 766 -21.26 -1.18 51.18
N ILE A 767 -20.06 -0.60 51.15
CA ILE A 767 -19.83 0.82 51.38
C ILE A 767 -20.56 1.67 50.34
N ILE A 768 -20.55 1.29 49.06
CA ILE A 768 -21.29 2.00 47.99
C ILE A 768 -22.79 2.00 48.28
N HIS A 769 -23.39 0.83 48.53
CA HIS A 769 -24.84 0.71 48.76
C HIS A 769 -25.31 1.40 50.05
N ASN A 770 -24.48 1.40 51.09
CA ASN A 770 -24.84 1.89 52.43
C ASN A 770 -24.14 3.20 52.83
N PHE A 771 -23.55 3.92 51.86
CA PHE A 771 -22.67 5.06 52.11
C PHE A 771 -23.27 6.12 53.03
N SER A 772 -24.55 6.47 52.86
CA SER A 772 -25.25 7.48 53.66
C SER A 772 -25.25 7.18 55.17
N LYS A 773 -25.22 5.90 55.55
CA LYS A 773 -25.13 5.43 56.94
C LYS A 773 -23.67 5.32 57.37
N GLU A 774 -22.85 4.67 56.55
CA GLU A 774 -21.46 4.32 56.87
C GLU A 774 -20.51 5.51 56.94
N ILE A 775 -20.86 6.62 56.31
CA ILE A 775 -20.05 7.84 56.38
C ILE A 775 -19.87 8.39 57.81
N ASN A 776 -20.77 8.04 58.74
CA ASN A 776 -20.62 8.40 60.15
C ASN A 776 -19.62 7.54 60.90
N ASN A 777 -19.29 6.37 60.35
CA ASN A 777 -18.49 5.33 61.01
C ASN A 777 -17.13 5.12 60.33
N LEU A 778 -16.73 5.97 59.36
CA LEU A 778 -15.47 5.80 58.61
C LEU A 778 -14.23 5.67 59.51
N ASN A 779 -14.21 6.34 60.67
CA ASN A 779 -13.08 6.24 61.60
C ASN A 779 -12.90 4.83 62.18
N ASP A 780 -13.97 4.04 62.28
CA ASP A 780 -13.90 2.66 62.79
C ASP A 780 -13.16 1.74 61.79
N TYR A 781 -13.14 2.13 60.50
CA TYR A 781 -12.41 1.44 59.44
C TYR A 781 -10.91 1.82 59.37
N LEU A 782 -10.39 2.65 60.27
CA LEU A 782 -8.96 2.98 60.29
C LEU A 782 -8.08 1.80 60.72
N ASP A 783 -8.63 0.86 61.50
CA ASP A 783 -7.87 -0.24 62.10
C ASP A 783 -8.08 -1.61 61.44
N ILE A 784 -8.70 -1.65 60.26
CA ILE A 784 -8.83 -2.87 59.44
C ILE A 784 -7.62 -3.07 58.50
N PRO A 785 -7.40 -4.27 57.92
CA PRO A 785 -6.33 -4.51 56.95
C PRO A 785 -6.33 -3.59 55.71
N ILE A 786 -5.15 -3.32 55.15
CA ILE A 786 -4.91 -2.34 54.06
C ILE A 786 -5.78 -2.61 52.83
N ILE A 787 -5.97 -3.87 52.46
CA ILE A 787 -6.79 -4.27 51.32
C ILE A 787 -8.26 -3.81 51.45
N TYR A 788 -8.80 -3.81 52.67
CA TYR A 788 -10.15 -3.32 52.94
C TYR A 788 -10.20 -1.79 53.05
N GLN A 789 -9.11 -1.17 53.48
CA GLN A 789 -8.98 0.29 53.44
C GLN A 789 -8.96 0.79 51.98
N ASP A 790 -8.27 0.08 51.08
CA ASP A 790 -8.27 0.34 49.64
C ASP A 790 -9.67 0.21 49.05
N ALA A 791 -10.42 -0.82 49.43
CA ALA A 791 -11.83 -0.98 49.04
C ALA A 791 -12.69 0.23 49.45
N VAL A 792 -12.46 0.84 50.63
CA VAL A 792 -13.17 2.08 51.01
C VAL A 792 -12.79 3.24 50.08
N ILE A 793 -11.50 3.40 49.73
CA ILE A 793 -11.03 4.45 48.81
C ILE A 793 -11.60 4.22 47.39
N SER A 794 -11.56 2.98 46.90
CA SER A 794 -12.12 2.56 45.61
C SER A 794 -13.62 2.87 45.53
N ALA A 795 -14.37 2.57 46.61
CA ALA A 795 -15.79 2.90 46.70
C ALA A 795 -16.05 4.40 46.50
N PHE A 796 -15.19 5.28 47.03
CA PHE A 796 -15.34 6.73 46.89
C PHE A 796 -15.30 7.19 45.43
N ASN A 797 -14.51 6.55 44.56
CA ASN A 797 -14.47 6.86 43.13
C ASN A 797 -15.77 6.51 42.39
N LYS A 798 -16.62 5.64 42.97
CA LYS A 798 -17.85 5.10 42.34
C LYS A 798 -19.13 5.70 42.92
N ILE A 799 -19.03 6.55 43.95
CA ILE A 799 -20.17 7.19 44.61
C ILE A 799 -20.38 8.60 44.03
N ASP A 800 -21.61 8.93 43.65
CA ASP A 800 -21.99 10.30 43.33
C ASP A 800 -22.28 11.09 44.61
N LEU A 801 -21.33 11.94 45.03
CA LEU A 801 -21.44 12.77 46.22
C LEU A 801 -22.26 14.05 46.00
N GLY A 802 -22.54 14.43 44.75
CA GLY A 802 -23.05 15.75 44.41
C GLY A 802 -22.25 16.88 45.07
N ASN A 803 -22.95 17.90 45.60
CA ASN A 803 -22.35 19.02 46.36
C ASN A 803 -22.47 18.87 47.89
N ASN A 804 -22.43 17.64 48.44
CA ASN A 804 -22.64 17.45 49.89
C ASN A 804 -21.36 17.73 50.71
N SER A 805 -21.27 18.93 51.29
CA SER A 805 -20.18 19.41 52.18
C SER A 805 -19.68 18.40 53.16
N VAL A 806 -20.65 17.83 53.87
CA VAL A 806 -20.42 17.18 55.14
C VAL A 806 -19.83 15.81 54.85
N TYR A 807 -20.21 15.24 53.71
CA TYR A 807 -19.72 13.96 53.26
C TYR A 807 -18.28 14.08 52.78
N ILE A 808 -17.99 15.07 51.93
CA ILE A 808 -16.63 15.34 51.46
C ILE A 808 -15.69 15.64 52.63
N GLU A 809 -16.12 16.44 53.61
CA GLU A 809 -15.30 16.78 54.77
C GLU A 809 -14.94 15.54 55.62
N ARG A 810 -15.90 14.65 55.85
CA ARG A 810 -15.71 13.41 56.62
C ARG A 810 -14.86 12.39 55.88
N MET A 811 -15.02 12.29 54.57
CA MET A 811 -14.14 11.46 53.74
C MET A 811 -12.71 11.97 53.83
N LEU A 812 -12.48 13.29 53.76
CA LEU A 812 -11.14 13.85 53.91
C LEU A 812 -10.57 13.68 55.31
N ASP A 813 -11.37 13.78 56.38
CA ASP A 813 -10.93 13.43 57.74
C ASP A 813 -10.44 11.98 57.82
N PHE A 814 -11.14 11.07 57.14
CA PHE A 814 -10.74 9.66 57.07
C PHE A 814 -9.47 9.49 56.23
N LEU A 815 -9.40 10.07 55.03
CA LEU A 815 -8.22 10.00 54.16
C LEU A 815 -6.98 10.62 54.81
N GLU A 816 -7.13 11.70 55.56
CA GLU A 816 -6.04 12.34 56.32
C GLU A 816 -5.43 11.35 57.33
N LYS A 817 -6.26 10.79 58.22
CA LYS A 817 -5.83 9.81 59.22
C LYS A 817 -5.28 8.53 58.60
N LEU A 818 -5.89 8.07 57.51
CA LEU A 818 -5.47 6.88 56.79
C LEU A 818 -4.10 7.10 56.14
N SER A 819 -3.88 8.27 55.55
CA SER A 819 -2.59 8.64 54.97
C SER A 819 -1.49 8.67 56.03
N GLU A 820 -1.76 9.22 57.23
CA GLU A 820 -0.82 9.19 58.37
C GLU A 820 -0.42 7.77 58.76
N LYS A 821 -1.37 6.83 58.73
CA LYS A 821 -1.13 5.42 59.03
C LYS A 821 -0.32 4.72 57.93
N PHE A 822 -0.57 5.05 56.66
CA PHE A 822 0.23 4.54 55.55
C PHE A 822 1.68 5.02 55.63
N TYR A 823 1.93 6.26 56.08
CA TYR A 823 3.29 6.78 56.21
C TYR A 823 4.15 5.98 57.21
N ILE A 824 3.57 5.57 58.34
CA ILE A 824 4.27 4.80 59.38
C ILE A 824 4.74 3.43 58.86
N ASN A 825 4.03 2.86 57.87
CA ASN A 825 4.25 1.49 57.38
C ASN A 825 4.94 1.41 56.00
N LEU A 826 5.41 2.53 55.43
CA LEU A 826 6.04 2.59 54.09
C LEU A 826 7.33 1.75 53.96
N ASN A 827 8.01 1.41 55.06
CA ASN A 827 9.30 0.71 55.05
C ASN A 827 9.21 -0.81 54.76
N SER A 828 8.03 -1.37 54.49
CA SER A 828 7.81 -2.83 54.49
C SER A 828 7.64 -3.50 53.11
N GLU A 829 8.16 -2.94 52.01
CA GLU A 829 8.08 -3.53 50.64
C GLU A 829 6.67 -4.03 50.24
N ASN A 830 5.60 -3.33 50.64
CA ASN A 830 4.22 -3.77 50.39
C ASN A 830 3.59 -2.99 49.22
N ASP A 831 3.54 -3.61 48.04
CA ASP A 831 3.00 -3.02 46.80
C ASP A 831 1.54 -2.54 46.92
N CYS A 832 0.75 -3.13 47.84
CA CYS A 832 -0.62 -2.71 48.09
C CYS A 832 -0.72 -1.29 48.67
N ILE A 833 0.21 -0.88 49.55
CA ILE A 833 0.22 0.48 50.13
C ILE A 833 0.48 1.52 49.04
N LYS A 834 1.39 1.22 48.10
CA LYS A 834 1.71 2.11 46.98
C LYS A 834 0.50 2.30 46.06
N SER A 835 -0.16 1.20 45.69
CA SER A 835 -1.38 1.23 44.89
C SER A 835 -2.48 2.06 45.55
N SER A 836 -2.72 1.87 46.85
CA SER A 836 -3.73 2.62 47.61
C SER A 836 -3.45 4.11 47.71
N LEU A 837 -2.18 4.51 47.85
CA LEU A 837 -1.78 5.92 47.82
C LEU A 837 -2.05 6.55 46.44
N ILE A 838 -1.76 5.84 45.34
CA ILE A 838 -2.09 6.31 43.97
C ILE A 838 -3.61 6.45 43.81
N SER A 839 -4.39 5.46 44.23
CA SER A 839 -5.86 5.50 44.18
C SER A 839 -6.43 6.67 44.98
N LEU A 840 -5.87 6.96 46.16
CA LEU A 840 -6.22 8.10 47.00
C LEU A 840 -5.93 9.43 46.30
N ILE A 841 -4.74 9.57 45.69
CA ILE A 841 -4.35 10.79 44.96
C ILE A 841 -5.25 11.00 43.74
N ARG A 842 -5.53 9.94 42.98
CA ARG A 842 -6.43 9.98 41.81
C ARG A 842 -7.84 10.36 42.22
N PHE A 843 -8.37 9.87 43.34
CA PHE A 843 -9.67 10.33 43.84
C PHE A 843 -9.68 11.84 44.13
N MET A 844 -8.62 12.37 44.76
CA MET A 844 -8.51 13.81 45.00
C MET A 844 -8.40 14.60 43.69
N ASP A 845 -7.57 14.15 42.74
CA ASP A 845 -7.32 14.80 41.46
C ASP A 845 -8.53 14.73 40.51
N ASP A 846 -8.96 13.51 40.18
CA ASP A 846 -9.95 13.26 39.15
C ASP A 846 -11.39 13.52 39.58
N TYR A 847 -11.67 13.51 40.87
CA TYR A 847 -13.01 13.71 41.41
C TYR A 847 -13.10 15.01 42.22
N LEU A 848 -12.38 15.13 43.35
CA LEU A 848 -12.59 16.26 44.27
C LEU A 848 -12.19 17.63 43.68
N LEU A 849 -11.10 17.73 42.91
CA LEU A 849 -10.69 19.00 42.28
C LEU A 849 -11.59 19.43 41.12
N LYS A 850 -12.37 18.51 40.53
CA LYS A 850 -13.29 18.80 39.41
C LYS A 850 -14.66 19.32 39.85
N ILE A 851 -15.03 19.19 41.14
CA ILE A 851 -16.33 19.68 41.64
C ILE A 851 -16.42 21.20 41.49
N ASP A 852 -17.43 21.68 40.75
CA ASP A 852 -17.68 23.10 40.50
C ASP A 852 -18.75 23.64 41.45
N ASN A 853 -18.30 24.14 42.60
CA ASN A 853 -18.94 25.19 43.39
C ASN A 853 -17.98 25.60 44.51
N LEU A 854 -17.62 26.89 44.52
CA LEU A 854 -16.86 27.50 45.60
C LEU A 854 -17.64 27.33 46.91
N TYR A 855 -17.04 26.64 47.90
CA TYR A 855 -17.09 26.93 49.36
C TYR A 855 -16.84 25.69 50.23
N TYR A 856 -15.69 25.06 50.03
CA TYR A 856 -15.04 24.32 51.12
C TYR A 856 -13.56 24.70 51.20
N ASP A 857 -13.26 25.94 51.59
CA ASP A 857 -11.89 26.36 51.92
C ASP A 857 -11.19 25.36 52.86
N LYS A 858 -11.97 24.71 53.73
CA LYS A 858 -11.52 23.64 54.61
C LYS A 858 -11.10 22.36 53.85
N VAL A 859 -11.85 21.96 52.82
CA VAL A 859 -11.55 20.79 51.96
C VAL A 859 -10.28 21.05 51.15
N LEU A 860 -10.15 22.21 50.51
CA LEU A 860 -8.95 22.56 49.75
C LEU A 860 -7.72 22.62 50.66
N LYS A 861 -7.85 23.15 51.89
CA LYS A 861 -6.76 23.10 52.88
C LYS A 861 -6.37 21.68 53.26
N LYS A 862 -7.35 20.77 53.42
CA LYS A 862 -7.09 19.35 53.71
C LYS A 862 -6.46 18.61 52.54
N ILE A 863 -6.96 18.77 51.31
CA ILE A 863 -6.35 18.16 50.11
C ILE A 863 -4.89 18.59 50.00
N LYS A 864 -4.60 19.89 50.16
CA LYS A 864 -3.23 20.40 50.21
C LYS A 864 -2.41 19.74 51.32
N TYR A 865 -2.92 19.74 52.55
CA TYR A 865 -2.23 19.14 53.70
C TYR A 865 -1.87 17.68 53.44
N ILE A 866 -2.82 16.87 52.95
CA ILE A 866 -2.61 15.46 52.62
C ILE A 866 -1.54 15.33 51.53
N LEU A 867 -1.67 16.03 50.40
CA LEU A 867 -0.71 15.94 49.29
C LEU A 867 0.72 16.32 49.70
N ILE A 868 0.88 17.38 50.50
CA ILE A 868 2.19 17.79 51.03
C ILE A 868 2.74 16.73 51.98
N LYS A 869 1.90 16.17 52.86
CA LYS A 869 2.31 15.10 53.78
C LYS A 869 2.72 13.83 53.04
N ILE A 870 2.06 13.47 51.94
CA ILE A 870 2.50 12.32 51.11
C ILE A 870 3.91 12.58 50.58
N LEU A 871 4.16 13.77 50.03
CA LEU A 871 5.47 14.12 49.47
C LEU A 871 6.60 14.18 50.52
N GLU A 872 6.31 14.59 51.75
CA GLU A 872 7.28 14.60 52.86
C GLU A 872 7.71 13.18 53.29
N ASN A 873 6.81 12.20 53.17
CA ASN A 873 7.02 10.85 53.69
C ASN A 873 7.48 9.83 52.62
N VAL A 874 7.15 10.01 51.35
CA VAL A 874 7.49 9.08 50.25
C VAL A 874 8.76 9.55 49.52
N LYS A 875 9.94 9.06 49.86
CA LYS A 875 11.21 9.67 49.39
C LYS A 875 11.74 9.20 48.03
N GLU A 876 11.62 7.93 47.64
CA GLU A 876 12.25 7.39 46.42
C GLU A 876 11.32 6.43 45.67
N GLU A 877 11.24 6.57 44.34
CA GLU A 877 10.56 5.64 43.43
C GLU A 877 11.38 5.54 42.12
N ASP A 878 11.62 4.31 41.66
CA ASP A 878 12.31 4.04 40.40
C ASP A 878 11.49 4.53 39.20
N VAL A 879 12.18 4.87 38.12
CA VAL A 879 11.57 5.16 36.82
C VAL A 879 10.93 3.86 36.30
N VAL A 880 9.59 3.85 36.18
CA VAL A 880 8.81 2.65 35.83
C VAL A 880 8.81 2.37 34.32
N CYS A 881 9.08 3.38 33.49
CA CYS A 881 8.98 3.29 32.02
C CYS A 881 10.11 4.07 31.32
N SER A 882 10.38 3.76 30.05
CA SER A 882 11.39 4.47 29.25
C SER A 882 11.05 5.93 28.91
N ASP A 883 9.79 6.35 29.07
CA ASP A 883 9.34 7.74 28.84
C ASP A 883 8.93 8.47 30.15
N TYR A 884 9.38 9.72 30.30
CA TYR A 884 9.22 10.49 31.54
C TYR A 884 7.77 10.88 31.85
N ILE A 885 6.93 11.07 30.82
CA ILE A 885 5.52 11.45 30.99
C ILE A 885 4.74 10.27 31.59
N THR A 886 4.87 9.07 31.03
CA THR A 886 4.21 7.86 31.55
C THR A 886 4.76 7.48 32.91
N SER A 887 6.06 7.68 33.16
CA SER A 887 6.63 7.51 34.51
C SER A 887 5.97 8.44 35.54
N ALA A 888 5.81 9.72 35.23
CA ALA A 888 5.15 10.67 36.14
C ALA A 888 3.68 10.32 36.40
N LEU A 889 2.96 9.75 35.42
CA LEU A 889 1.56 9.34 35.57
C LEU A 889 1.36 8.05 36.39
N ASN A 890 2.42 7.25 36.58
CA ASN A 890 2.35 5.95 37.24
C ASN A 890 3.09 5.87 38.59
N THR A 891 3.62 6.98 39.08
CA THR A 891 4.35 7.07 40.35
C THR A 891 3.58 7.90 41.37
N ILE A 892 3.74 7.62 42.67
CA ILE A 892 3.06 8.36 43.75
C ILE A 892 3.51 9.82 43.71
N ARG A 893 4.83 10.06 43.65
CA ARG A 893 5.37 11.43 43.63
C ARG A 893 4.89 12.21 42.40
N GLY A 894 4.92 11.59 41.22
CA GLY A 894 4.46 12.20 39.98
C GLY A 894 2.98 12.60 40.05
N ASN A 895 2.10 11.67 40.46
CA ASN A 895 0.68 11.96 40.65
C ASN A 895 0.44 13.05 41.71
N CYS A 896 1.19 13.06 42.82
CA CYS A 896 1.11 14.10 43.85
C CYS A 896 1.42 15.51 43.29
N TYR A 897 2.51 15.65 42.53
CA TYR A 897 2.87 16.95 41.95
C TYR A 897 1.85 17.40 40.90
N ILE A 898 1.35 16.48 40.06
CA ILE A 898 0.27 16.77 39.10
C ILE A 898 -0.98 17.28 39.83
N ALA A 899 -1.40 16.58 40.89
CA ALA A 899 -2.54 16.98 41.71
C ALA A 899 -2.32 18.34 42.39
N LEU A 900 -1.11 18.65 42.86
CA LEU A 900 -0.77 19.95 43.46
C LEU A 900 -0.78 21.10 42.45
N VAL A 901 -0.36 20.88 41.21
CA VAL A 901 -0.49 21.90 40.15
C VAL A 901 -1.96 22.16 39.85
N LYS A 902 -2.77 21.11 39.66
CA LYS A 902 -4.21 21.25 39.41
C LYS A 902 -4.95 21.89 40.59
N TYR A 903 -4.58 21.55 41.81
CA TYR A 903 -5.01 22.22 43.03
C TYR A 903 -4.72 23.71 42.96
N SER A 904 -3.48 24.08 42.65
CA SER A 904 -3.05 25.47 42.56
C SER A 904 -3.84 26.24 41.50
N LEU A 905 -4.11 25.64 40.34
CA LEU A 905 -4.94 26.22 39.28
C LEU A 905 -6.39 26.43 39.71
N LYS A 906 -6.97 25.48 40.46
CA LYS A 906 -8.32 25.63 41.03
C LYS A 906 -8.34 26.79 42.03
N VAL A 907 -7.37 26.85 42.95
CA VAL A 907 -7.24 27.95 43.91
C VAL A 907 -7.04 29.30 43.21
N ALA A 908 -6.20 29.36 42.19
CA ALA A 908 -5.98 30.56 41.37
C ALA A 908 -7.28 31.09 40.77
N LYS A 909 -8.09 30.21 40.17
CA LYS A 909 -9.39 30.58 39.58
C LYS A 909 -10.40 31.06 40.62
N VAL A 910 -10.34 30.50 41.83
CA VAL A 910 -11.32 30.69 42.92
C VAL A 910 -11.00 31.89 43.80
N LYS A 911 -9.75 32.04 44.24
CA LYS A 911 -9.31 33.05 45.21
C LYS A 911 -8.58 34.22 44.59
N PHE A 912 -7.78 33.97 43.56
CA PHE A 912 -6.78 34.90 43.05
C PHE A 912 -7.04 35.33 41.61
N SER A 913 -8.29 35.22 41.12
CA SER A 913 -8.61 35.42 39.71
C SER A 913 -8.24 36.81 39.16
N ASN A 914 -8.17 37.82 40.04
CA ASN A 914 -7.78 39.19 39.71
C ASN A 914 -6.41 39.60 40.28
N GLU A 915 -5.67 38.67 40.87
CA GLU A 915 -4.34 38.95 41.44
C GLU A 915 -3.23 38.63 40.44
N GLU A 916 -2.12 39.37 40.55
CA GLU A 916 -0.93 39.14 39.72
C GLU A 916 -0.31 37.78 40.05
N ILE A 917 -0.07 37.53 41.34
CA ILE A 917 0.37 36.24 41.87
C ILE A 917 -0.85 35.42 42.26
N LYS A 918 -1.02 34.25 41.64
CA LYS A 918 -2.18 33.37 41.85
C LYS A 918 -1.83 32.06 42.55
N TRP A 919 -0.65 31.99 43.14
CA TRP A 919 -0.10 30.79 43.77
C TRP A 919 -0.02 30.96 45.29
N GLU A 920 -0.59 30.01 46.06
CA GLU A 920 -0.45 30.03 47.52
C GLU A 920 1.01 29.85 47.94
N ASN A 921 1.46 30.67 48.90
CA ASN A 921 2.86 30.77 49.32
C ASN A 921 3.46 29.44 49.79
N ASP A 922 2.71 28.63 50.55
CA ASP A 922 3.22 27.35 51.08
C ASP A 922 3.47 26.31 49.99
N VAL A 923 2.57 26.21 49.00
CA VAL A 923 2.77 25.34 47.83
C VAL A 923 3.91 25.86 46.95
N LYS A 924 3.98 27.18 46.74
CA LYS A 924 5.08 27.82 46.00
C LYS A 924 6.43 27.58 46.67
N GLU A 925 6.51 27.71 48.00
CA GLU A 925 7.72 27.44 48.77
C GLU A 925 8.15 25.97 48.64
N LEU A 926 7.21 25.02 48.70
CA LEU A 926 7.49 23.61 48.47
C LEU A 926 8.10 23.36 47.08
N PHE A 927 7.50 23.91 46.02
CA PHE A 927 8.05 23.79 44.66
C PHE A 927 9.42 24.45 44.57
N THR A 928 9.58 25.65 45.16
CA THR A 928 10.87 26.37 45.18
C THR A 928 11.97 25.60 45.91
N HIS A 929 11.61 24.92 46.99
CA HIS A 929 12.49 24.07 47.79
C HIS A 929 12.93 22.84 47.00
N ASN A 930 12.00 22.19 46.30
CA ASN A 930 12.24 20.97 45.51
C ASN A 930 12.91 21.23 44.15
N LEU A 931 13.09 22.50 43.75
CA LEU A 931 14.00 22.82 42.64
C LEU A 931 15.46 22.46 42.96
N ASP A 932 15.81 22.35 44.25
CA ASP A 932 17.11 21.84 44.70
C ASP A 932 17.15 20.31 44.57
N LYS A 933 17.98 19.81 43.65
CA LYS A 933 18.02 18.38 43.29
C LYS A 933 18.68 17.50 44.35
N GLU A 934 19.38 18.09 45.32
CA GLU A 934 19.82 17.35 46.51
C GLU A 934 18.64 17.00 47.43
N LYS A 935 17.51 17.69 47.27
CA LYS A 935 16.29 17.50 48.08
C LYS A 935 15.21 16.74 47.33
N GLU A 936 15.12 16.94 46.01
CA GLU A 936 14.27 16.17 45.12
C GLU A 936 15.10 15.42 44.08
N THR A 937 15.32 14.12 44.33
CA THR A 937 16.10 13.25 43.45
C THR A 937 15.25 12.59 42.34
N SER A 938 13.92 12.70 42.37
CA SER A 938 13.07 12.08 41.36
C SER A 938 13.02 12.89 40.06
N LEU A 939 13.22 12.19 38.93
CA LEU A 939 13.01 12.78 37.59
C LEU A 939 11.54 13.11 37.33
N ASN A 940 10.59 12.48 38.04
CA ASN A 940 9.16 12.72 37.89
C ASN A 940 8.78 14.16 38.21
N TYR A 941 9.41 14.80 39.21
CA TYR A 941 9.17 16.22 39.49
C TYR A 941 9.57 17.10 38.32
N SER A 942 10.73 16.82 37.72
CA SER A 942 11.26 17.55 36.56
C SER A 942 10.36 17.37 35.33
N ALA A 943 9.81 16.16 35.14
CA ALA A 943 8.81 15.88 34.11
C ALA A 943 7.54 16.72 34.31
N VAL A 944 6.98 16.75 35.52
CA VAL A 944 5.76 17.53 35.84
C VAL A 944 5.97 19.03 35.64
N LEU A 945 7.13 19.57 36.03
CA LEU A 945 7.48 20.97 35.75
C LEU A 945 7.46 21.28 34.25
N GLY A 946 7.96 20.37 33.42
CA GLY A 946 7.92 20.49 31.95
C GLY A 946 6.50 20.40 31.40
N MET A 947 5.73 19.40 31.83
CA MET A 947 4.33 19.19 31.40
C MET A 947 3.46 20.42 31.65
N TYR A 948 3.64 21.07 32.81
CA TYR A 948 2.77 22.15 33.29
C TYR A 948 3.44 23.53 33.29
N LEU A 949 4.54 23.73 32.56
CA LEU A 949 5.24 25.02 32.51
C LEU A 949 4.31 26.21 32.17
N PRO A 950 3.40 26.12 31.18
CA PRO A 950 2.46 27.22 30.89
C PRO A 950 1.52 27.50 32.07
N GLN A 951 1.08 26.46 32.77
CA GLN A 951 0.21 26.59 33.94
C GLN A 951 0.95 27.19 35.13
N LEU A 952 2.22 26.86 35.33
CA LEU A 952 3.08 27.49 36.33
C LEU A 952 3.29 28.97 36.02
N MET A 953 3.48 29.34 34.75
CA MET A 953 3.61 30.73 34.32
C MET A 953 2.31 31.52 34.55
N TYR A 954 1.15 30.89 34.35
CA TYR A 954 -0.14 31.48 34.72
C TYR A 954 -0.31 31.70 36.24
N LEU A 955 0.25 30.79 37.07
CA LEU A 955 0.17 30.88 38.52
C LEU A 955 1.07 31.99 39.08
N ASP A 956 2.31 32.07 38.62
CA ASP A 956 3.27 33.10 39.00
C ASP A 956 4.37 33.23 37.92
N GLU A 957 4.18 34.17 37.01
CA GLU A 957 5.09 34.43 35.90
C GLU A 957 6.49 34.80 36.40
N GLN A 958 6.59 35.67 37.41
CA GLN A 958 7.88 36.13 37.94
C GLN A 958 8.66 34.97 38.55
N TRP A 959 7.99 34.04 39.23
CA TRP A 959 8.64 32.85 39.76
C TRP A 959 9.21 31.98 38.66
N VAL A 960 8.48 31.75 37.56
CA VAL A 960 8.99 30.96 36.42
C VAL A 960 10.20 31.65 35.80
N VAL A 961 10.11 32.95 35.52
CA VAL A 961 11.22 33.73 34.93
C VAL A 961 12.48 33.66 35.81
N GLN A 962 12.34 33.85 37.12
CA GLN A 962 13.48 33.82 38.05
C GLN A 962 14.09 32.42 38.22
N ASN A 963 13.31 31.37 38.01
CA ASN A 963 13.71 29.98 38.26
C ASN A 963 13.86 29.14 36.99
N ILE A 964 13.77 29.70 35.78
CA ILE A 964 13.76 28.92 34.55
C ILE A 964 15.01 28.06 34.39
N ASP A 965 16.20 28.59 34.73
CA ASP A 965 17.47 27.85 34.73
C ASP A 965 17.57 26.80 35.85
N ARG A 966 16.72 26.87 36.88
CA ARG A 966 16.62 25.84 37.94
C ARG A 966 15.58 24.77 37.58
N ILE A 967 14.53 25.15 36.86
CA ILE A 967 13.53 24.23 36.28
C ILE A 967 14.21 23.40 35.19
N PHE A 968 14.89 24.06 34.26
CA PHE A 968 15.70 23.46 33.20
C PHE A 968 17.18 23.53 33.57
N ASP A 969 17.61 22.79 34.60
CA ASP A 969 19.00 22.83 35.07
C ASP A 969 19.98 22.25 34.06
N LYS A 970 20.61 23.13 33.28
CA LYS A 970 21.58 22.75 32.23
C LYS A 970 22.78 21.97 32.76
N LYS A 971 23.11 22.03 34.06
CA LYS A 971 24.23 21.31 34.67
C LYS A 971 23.91 19.83 34.94
N LEU A 972 22.62 19.49 35.06
CA LEU A 972 22.13 18.16 35.38
C LEU A 972 21.36 17.58 34.18
N GLU A 973 22.07 16.86 33.32
CA GLU A 973 21.58 16.47 31.99
C GLU A 973 20.26 15.67 32.03
N GLU A 974 20.14 14.68 32.91
CA GLU A 974 18.94 13.82 33.01
C GLU A 974 17.69 14.60 33.46
N TYR A 975 17.85 15.51 34.41
CA TYR A 975 16.76 16.36 34.92
C TYR A 975 16.32 17.36 33.85
N TRP A 976 17.29 18.01 33.19
CA TRP A 976 17.03 18.91 32.07
C TRP A 976 16.31 18.19 30.93
N LYS A 977 16.75 16.98 30.58
CA LYS A 977 16.14 16.15 29.54
C LYS A 977 14.71 15.75 29.91
N ALA A 978 14.47 15.30 31.14
CA ALA A 978 13.14 14.97 31.64
C ALA A 978 12.16 16.17 31.54
N THR A 979 12.61 17.37 31.92
CA THR A 979 11.78 18.59 31.78
C THR A 979 11.57 18.98 30.33
N MET A 980 12.61 18.94 29.49
CA MET A 980 12.53 19.37 28.08
C MET A 980 11.68 18.41 27.23
N GLU A 981 11.86 17.10 27.37
CA GLU A 981 11.03 16.10 26.68
C GLU A 981 9.58 16.20 27.12
N SER A 982 9.32 16.42 28.42
CA SER A 982 7.95 16.57 28.92
C SER A 982 7.29 17.88 28.47
N TYR A 983 8.04 18.97 28.39
CA TYR A 983 7.55 20.25 27.86
C TYR A 983 7.18 20.14 26.38
N LEU A 984 8.09 19.66 25.54
CA LEU A 984 7.81 19.45 24.10
C LEU A 984 6.76 18.35 23.88
N GLY A 985 6.72 17.34 24.76
CA GLY A 985 5.83 16.18 24.72
C GLY A 985 4.38 16.46 25.11
N TYR A 986 4.14 17.44 25.98
CA TYR A 986 2.83 17.67 26.59
C TYR A 986 2.27 19.08 26.37
N SER A 987 3.13 20.10 26.23
CA SER A 987 2.69 21.50 26.08
C SER A 987 2.47 21.91 24.63
N ARG A 988 1.58 22.90 24.44
CA ARG A 988 1.43 23.63 23.17
C ARG A 988 2.49 24.74 23.06
N PHE A 989 2.66 25.29 21.87
CA PHE A 989 3.51 26.48 21.66
C PHE A 989 2.89 27.71 22.33
N TYR A 990 3.69 28.43 23.13
CA TYR A 990 3.38 29.73 23.71
C TYR A 990 4.55 30.67 23.45
N LEU A 991 4.26 31.88 22.95
CA LEU A 991 5.27 32.82 22.43
C LEU A 991 6.18 33.38 23.53
N ASP A 992 5.58 33.79 24.65
CA ASP A 992 6.25 34.27 25.86
C ASP A 992 7.21 33.22 26.44
N ILE A 993 6.77 31.95 26.55
CA ILE A 993 7.62 30.84 26.99
C ILE A 993 8.74 30.58 25.99
N TYR A 994 8.44 30.67 24.68
CA TYR A 994 9.45 30.51 23.64
C TYR A 994 10.57 31.53 23.78
N ILE A 995 10.21 32.81 23.94
CA ILE A 995 11.15 33.92 24.14
C ILE A 995 11.99 33.70 25.40
N LEU A 996 11.35 33.41 26.53
CA LEU A 996 12.04 33.17 27.80
C LEU A 996 13.06 32.02 27.69
N MET A 997 12.63 30.87 27.16
CA MET A 997 13.48 29.70 26.99
C MET A 997 14.62 29.93 25.98
N LYS A 998 14.41 30.79 24.98
CA LYS A 998 15.43 31.23 24.03
C LYS A 998 16.46 32.13 24.69
N GLU A 999 16.04 33.15 25.44
CA GLU A 999 16.94 34.07 26.17
C GLU A 999 17.85 33.30 27.14
N HIS A 1000 17.33 32.26 27.78
CA HIS A 1000 18.09 31.38 28.67
C HIS A 1000 18.82 30.21 27.95
N ASN A 1001 18.81 30.18 26.61
CA ASN A 1001 19.51 29.20 25.76
C ASN A 1001 19.07 27.74 25.93
N HIS A 1002 17.86 27.46 26.42
CA HIS A 1002 17.35 26.09 26.53
C HIS A 1002 16.99 25.49 25.17
N TYR A 1003 16.40 26.28 24.25
CA TYR A 1003 16.17 25.84 22.88
C TYR A 1003 17.49 25.57 22.13
N GLU A 1004 18.52 26.41 22.33
CA GLU A 1004 19.82 26.16 21.73
C GLU A 1004 20.46 24.87 22.26
N LYS A 1005 20.36 24.62 23.57
CA LYS A 1005 20.79 23.34 24.15
C LYS A 1005 20.00 22.18 23.56
N GLY A 1006 18.68 22.30 23.46
CA GLY A 1006 17.80 21.31 22.86
C GLY A 1006 18.16 20.95 21.42
N LEU A 1007 18.52 21.94 20.60
CA LEU A 1007 19.01 21.64 19.27
C LEU A 1007 20.27 20.77 19.32
N LYS A 1008 21.14 20.88 20.33
CA LYS A 1008 22.38 20.10 20.46
C LYS A 1008 22.20 18.75 21.16
N THR A 1009 21.01 18.43 21.67
CA THR A 1009 20.75 17.20 22.44
C THR A 1009 20.05 16.13 21.59
N ASN A 1010 20.47 14.87 21.73
CA ASN A 1010 19.76 13.73 21.17
C ASN A 1010 18.71 13.21 22.17
N PHE A 1011 17.44 13.54 21.92
CA PHE A 1011 16.31 13.02 22.67
C PHE A 1011 16.05 11.54 22.37
N ASN A 1012 15.46 10.80 23.33
CA ASN A 1012 15.20 9.37 23.18
C ASN A 1012 14.05 9.10 22.20
N ASP A 1013 13.08 10.00 22.16
CA ASP A 1013 11.94 9.96 21.24
C ASP A 1013 12.18 10.88 20.04
N LYS A 1014 12.14 10.30 18.84
CA LYS A 1014 12.29 11.04 17.56
C LYS A 1014 11.21 12.12 17.39
N GLY A 1015 10.01 11.92 17.95
CA GLY A 1015 8.92 12.90 17.92
C GLY A 1015 9.24 14.20 18.67
N ILE A 1016 10.15 14.18 19.64
CA ILE A 1016 10.54 15.38 20.39
C ILE A 1016 11.40 16.33 19.56
N ASN A 1017 12.37 15.79 18.80
CA ASN A 1017 13.19 16.58 17.87
C ASN A 1017 12.32 17.31 16.83
N GLU A 1018 11.34 16.61 16.28
CA GLU A 1018 10.39 17.20 15.33
C GLU A 1018 9.62 18.36 15.98
N ARG A 1019 9.09 18.20 17.20
CA ARG A 1019 8.36 19.27 17.91
C ARG A 1019 9.24 20.48 18.24
N LEU A 1020 10.49 20.25 18.62
CA LEU A 1020 11.46 21.32 18.84
C LEU A 1020 11.65 22.17 17.57
N ILE A 1021 11.84 21.52 16.41
CA ILE A 1021 11.97 22.18 15.11
C ILE A 1021 10.70 22.97 14.78
N LYS A 1022 9.51 22.39 15.03
CA LYS A 1022 8.23 23.10 14.85
C LYS A 1022 8.17 24.39 15.66
N HIS A 1023 8.60 24.39 16.93
CA HIS A 1023 8.64 25.61 17.75
C HIS A 1023 9.56 26.68 17.14
N VAL A 1024 10.76 26.31 16.68
CA VAL A 1024 11.69 27.25 16.02
C VAL A 1024 11.08 27.84 14.74
N CYS A 1025 10.43 27.00 13.93
CA CYS A 1025 9.71 27.47 12.73
C CYS A 1025 8.57 28.44 13.09
N ILE A 1026 7.76 28.13 14.11
CA ILE A 1026 6.68 29.02 14.58
C ILE A 1026 7.26 30.36 15.08
N GLY A 1027 8.36 30.34 15.83
CA GLY A 1027 9.07 31.55 16.27
C GLY A 1027 9.52 32.41 15.08
N TYR A 1028 10.11 31.79 14.05
CA TYR A 1028 10.49 32.47 12.82
C TYR A 1028 9.30 33.09 12.07
N LEU A 1029 8.21 32.34 11.91
CA LEU A 1029 7.03 32.83 11.20
C LEU A 1029 6.34 34.00 11.95
N ASN A 1030 6.38 34.01 13.30
CA ASN A 1030 5.85 35.11 14.11
C ASN A 1030 6.79 36.32 14.21
N GLY A 1031 8.04 36.18 13.77
CA GLY A 1031 9.00 37.28 13.71
C GLY A 1031 9.98 37.38 14.87
N GLU A 1032 10.01 36.40 15.76
CA GLU A 1032 10.97 36.31 16.86
C GLU A 1032 12.35 35.78 16.43
N GLU A 1033 12.47 35.26 15.21
CA GLU A 1033 13.74 34.88 14.61
C GLU A 1033 14.01 35.66 13.32
N SER A 1034 15.30 35.89 13.05
CA SER A 1034 15.79 36.53 11.83
C SER A 1034 16.75 35.59 11.09
N LEU A 1035 16.72 35.61 9.76
CA LEU A 1035 17.72 34.89 8.95
C LEU A 1035 19.04 35.66 8.81
N GLU A 1036 19.05 36.95 9.19
CA GLU A 1036 20.24 37.80 9.14
C GLU A 1036 21.08 37.70 10.42
N GLU A 1037 20.44 37.38 11.55
CA GLU A 1037 21.09 37.27 12.84
C GLU A 1037 21.66 35.87 13.07
N LYS A 1038 22.99 35.75 13.13
CA LYS A 1038 23.68 34.46 13.40
C LYS A 1038 23.29 33.81 14.73
N THR A 1039 22.79 34.60 15.68
CA THR A 1039 22.35 34.12 16.99
C THR A 1039 20.97 33.46 16.96
N SER A 1040 20.17 33.69 15.92
CA SER A 1040 18.82 33.14 15.77
C SER A 1040 18.82 31.62 15.68
N LEU A 1041 17.81 31.01 16.31
CA LEU A 1041 17.67 29.55 16.39
C LEU A 1041 17.41 28.94 15.01
N ILE A 1042 16.67 29.64 14.13
CA ILE A 1042 16.45 29.19 12.75
C ILE A 1042 17.77 29.13 11.96
N VAL A 1043 18.66 30.11 12.12
CA VAL A 1043 19.97 30.11 11.45
C VAL A 1043 20.83 28.97 11.98
N LYS A 1044 20.89 28.80 13.32
CA LYS A 1044 21.61 27.68 13.96
C LYS A 1044 21.09 26.31 13.51
N LEU A 1045 19.77 26.18 13.30
CA LEU A 1045 19.16 24.96 12.78
C LEU A 1045 19.60 24.68 11.33
N LEU A 1046 19.57 25.69 10.47
CA LEU A 1046 19.95 25.57 9.06
C LEU A 1046 21.46 25.34 8.86
N ASP A 1047 22.30 26.00 9.66
CA ASP A 1047 23.77 25.92 9.59
C ASP A 1047 24.31 24.53 9.96
N LYS A 1048 23.52 23.71 10.67
CA LYS A 1048 23.86 22.31 10.95
C LYS A 1048 23.84 21.43 9.71
N GLN A 1049 23.07 21.81 8.69
CA GLN A 1049 22.90 21.08 7.42
C GLN A 1049 22.49 19.61 7.60
N GLU A 1050 21.84 19.27 8.71
CA GLU A 1050 21.35 17.91 8.94
C GLU A 1050 20.07 17.69 8.13
N ILE A 1051 20.13 16.79 7.15
CA ILE A 1051 19.05 16.52 6.19
C ILE A 1051 17.70 16.25 6.88
N LYS A 1052 17.68 15.43 7.95
CA LYS A 1052 16.43 15.09 8.66
C LYS A 1052 15.80 16.32 9.32
N SER A 1053 16.63 17.19 9.88
CA SER A 1053 16.17 18.46 10.47
C SER A 1053 15.61 19.41 9.41
N LEU A 1054 16.24 19.49 8.24
CA LEU A 1054 15.75 20.29 7.11
C LEU A 1054 14.44 19.75 6.52
N GLU A 1055 14.29 18.43 6.45
CA GLU A 1055 13.03 17.76 6.05
C GLU A 1055 11.89 18.18 6.96
N TYR A 1056 12.08 18.14 8.29
CA TYR A 1056 11.05 18.58 9.24
C TYR A 1056 10.69 20.07 9.10
N VAL A 1057 11.64 20.94 8.76
CA VAL A 1057 11.35 22.35 8.45
C VAL A 1057 10.45 22.45 7.22
N ILE A 1058 10.84 21.78 6.13
CA ILE A 1058 10.12 21.82 4.84
C ILE A 1058 8.70 21.27 4.99
N GLU A 1059 8.56 20.12 5.64
CA GLU A 1059 7.28 19.45 5.89
C GLU A 1059 6.39 20.29 6.81
N PHE A 1060 6.93 20.88 7.87
CA PHE A 1060 6.14 21.70 8.78
C PHE A 1060 5.60 22.97 8.10
N ILE A 1061 6.44 23.70 7.36
CA ILE A 1061 5.98 24.88 6.61
C ILE A 1061 4.92 24.48 5.60
N LEU A 1062 5.14 23.37 4.89
CA LEU A 1062 4.15 22.86 3.96
C LEU A 1062 2.85 22.54 4.69
N THR A 1063 2.85 21.79 5.79
CA THR A 1063 1.64 21.32 6.50
C THR A 1063 0.93 22.39 7.34
N SER A 1064 1.58 23.51 7.67
CA SER A 1064 1.03 24.63 8.46
C SER A 1064 0.01 25.50 7.71
N LYS A 1065 -0.80 24.89 6.84
CA LYS A 1065 -1.74 25.56 5.93
C LYS A 1065 -2.91 26.13 6.70
N ASN A 1066 -2.93 27.45 6.87
CA ASN A 1066 -4.17 28.19 7.10
C ASN A 1066 -4.48 28.99 5.84
N GLU A 1067 -5.74 28.98 5.39
CA GLU A 1067 -6.17 29.75 4.21
C GLU A 1067 -5.99 31.28 4.39
N ASN A 1068 -5.69 31.74 5.61
CA ASN A 1068 -5.47 33.13 6.01
C ASN A 1068 -4.04 33.41 6.49
N ILE A 1069 -3.01 33.03 5.73
CA ILE A 1069 -1.62 33.44 6.00
C ILE A 1069 -1.44 34.92 5.59
N ASP A 1070 -1.03 35.76 6.54
CA ASP A 1070 -0.72 37.18 6.32
C ASP A 1070 0.44 37.39 5.33
N THR A 1071 0.47 38.53 4.64
CA THR A 1071 1.50 38.91 3.67
C THR A 1071 2.92 38.87 4.27
N ASN A 1072 3.09 39.26 5.54
CA ASN A 1072 4.38 39.22 6.22
C ASN A 1072 4.93 37.79 6.37
N ILE A 1073 4.05 36.82 6.67
CA ILE A 1073 4.44 35.42 6.80
C ILE A 1073 4.85 34.86 5.42
N LYS A 1074 4.14 35.22 4.35
CA LYS A 1074 4.51 34.80 2.98
C LYS A 1074 5.89 35.33 2.56
N LEU A 1075 6.22 36.57 2.93
CA LEU A 1075 7.55 37.14 2.69
C LEU A 1075 8.63 36.34 3.43
N ARG A 1076 8.42 36.05 4.72
CA ARG A 1076 9.33 35.21 5.53
C ARG A 1076 9.51 33.81 4.96
N ILE A 1077 8.44 33.18 4.45
CA ILE A 1077 8.52 31.87 3.78
C ILE A 1077 9.42 31.98 2.54
N LYS A 1078 9.29 33.04 1.74
CA LYS A 1078 10.13 33.25 0.56
C LYS A 1078 11.61 33.45 0.93
N GLU A 1079 11.90 34.24 1.95
CA GLU A 1079 13.28 34.43 2.46
C GLU A 1079 13.88 33.12 2.96
N LEU A 1080 13.08 32.30 3.68
CA LEU A 1080 13.48 30.98 4.13
C LEU A 1080 13.72 30.03 2.95
N TRP A 1081 12.91 30.12 1.90
CA TRP A 1081 13.05 29.32 0.68
C TRP A 1081 14.42 29.57 0.03
N VAL A 1082 14.82 30.82 -0.14
CA VAL A 1082 16.13 31.21 -0.67
C VAL A 1082 17.24 30.57 0.16
N LYS A 1083 17.18 30.71 1.48
CA LYS A 1083 18.21 30.18 2.38
C LYS A 1083 18.31 28.67 2.33
N LEU A 1084 17.17 27.95 2.29
CA LEU A 1084 17.11 26.50 2.20
C LEU A 1084 17.67 25.98 0.88
N ILE A 1085 17.37 26.64 -0.25
CA ILE A 1085 17.97 26.28 -1.55
C ILE A 1085 19.50 26.36 -1.46
N LEU A 1086 20.05 27.48 -0.95
CA LEU A 1086 21.50 27.65 -0.84
C LEU A 1086 22.15 26.56 0.04
N VAL A 1087 21.50 26.17 1.14
CA VAL A 1087 22.01 25.10 2.03
C VAL A 1087 21.95 23.74 1.36
N LEU A 1088 20.86 23.41 0.67
CA LEU A 1088 20.68 22.12 0.02
C LEU A 1088 21.53 21.97 -1.25
N GLU A 1089 21.79 23.05 -1.99
CA GLU A 1089 22.66 23.02 -3.17
C GLU A 1089 24.10 22.64 -2.82
N ASN A 1090 24.60 23.09 -1.66
CA ASN A 1090 25.92 22.68 -1.16
C ASN A 1090 26.02 21.17 -0.87
N ASN A 1091 24.88 20.49 -0.75
CA ASN A 1091 24.77 19.06 -0.48
C ASN A 1091 24.10 18.31 -1.65
N SER A 1092 24.07 18.89 -2.85
CA SER A 1092 23.32 18.37 -4.00
C SER A 1092 23.84 17.04 -4.57
N GLU A 1093 25.00 16.58 -4.11
CA GLU A 1093 25.53 15.24 -4.36
C GLU A 1093 24.74 14.12 -3.66
N TYR A 1094 24.01 14.43 -2.58
CA TYR A 1094 23.18 13.48 -1.84
C TYR A 1094 21.76 13.41 -2.41
N GLU A 1095 21.24 12.20 -2.57
CA GLU A 1095 19.92 11.93 -3.16
C GLU A 1095 18.77 12.53 -2.32
N GLU A 1096 18.93 12.54 -1.00
CA GLU A 1096 17.99 13.11 -0.06
C GLU A 1096 17.93 14.64 -0.16
N ALA A 1097 19.07 15.31 -0.36
CA ALA A 1097 19.10 16.75 -0.58
C ALA A 1097 18.40 17.13 -1.90
N GLN A 1098 18.57 16.32 -2.96
CA GLN A 1098 17.87 16.51 -4.23
C GLN A 1098 16.35 16.34 -4.07
N LYS A 1099 15.90 15.39 -3.24
CA LYS A 1099 14.49 15.21 -2.88
C LYS A 1099 13.94 16.44 -2.18
N LEU A 1100 14.65 16.97 -1.17
CA LEU A 1100 14.23 18.17 -0.45
C LEU A 1100 14.18 19.43 -1.35
N LEU A 1101 15.11 19.57 -2.30
CA LEU A 1101 15.06 20.64 -3.32
C LEU A 1101 13.78 20.57 -4.17
N PHE A 1102 13.30 19.37 -4.49
CA PHE A 1102 12.02 19.19 -5.17
C PHE A 1102 10.83 19.48 -4.23
N GLU A 1103 10.86 19.03 -2.98
CA GLU A 1103 9.80 19.31 -2.01
C GLU A 1103 9.60 20.82 -1.80
N LEU A 1104 10.68 21.61 -1.83
CA LEU A 1104 10.62 23.07 -1.80
C LEU A 1104 9.85 23.68 -2.98
N CYS A 1105 9.81 23.06 -4.16
CA CYS A 1105 8.99 23.55 -5.29
C CYS A 1105 7.50 23.65 -4.93
N GLN A 1106 7.03 22.86 -3.97
CA GLN A 1106 5.64 22.88 -3.49
C GLN A 1106 5.28 24.21 -2.80
N TRP A 1107 6.27 24.99 -2.35
CA TRP A 1107 6.06 26.30 -1.73
C TRP A 1107 5.58 27.38 -2.70
N ILE A 1108 5.56 27.10 -4.02
CA ILE A 1108 4.90 27.93 -5.04
C ILE A 1108 3.43 28.25 -4.68
N TYR A 1109 2.79 27.39 -3.88
CA TYR A 1109 1.45 27.60 -3.36
C TYR A 1109 1.34 28.81 -2.40
N PHE A 1110 2.37 29.07 -1.59
CA PHE A 1110 2.35 30.10 -0.54
C PHE A 1110 2.57 31.52 -1.07
N ILE A 1111 3.37 31.67 -2.13
CA ILE A 1111 3.73 32.98 -2.68
C ILE A 1111 2.57 33.59 -3.48
N ASP A 1112 2.57 34.92 -3.61
CA ASP A 1112 1.51 35.67 -4.31
C ASP A 1112 1.90 36.15 -5.71
N VAL A 1113 3.20 36.14 -6.04
CA VAL A 1113 3.77 36.58 -7.33
C VAL A 1113 4.79 35.53 -7.80
N LEU A 1114 4.69 35.12 -9.07
CA LEU A 1114 5.61 34.18 -9.69
C LEU A 1114 6.73 34.94 -10.41
N ASP A 1115 7.69 35.48 -9.66
CA ASP A 1115 8.84 36.19 -10.24
C ASP A 1115 9.85 35.27 -10.93
N GLU A 1116 10.86 35.86 -11.57
CA GLU A 1116 11.85 35.12 -12.37
C GLU A 1116 12.66 34.12 -11.54
N ASP A 1117 12.98 34.45 -10.29
CA ASP A 1117 13.73 33.59 -9.38
C ASP A 1117 12.93 32.32 -9.05
N VAL A 1118 11.65 32.47 -8.69
CA VAL A 1118 10.80 31.30 -8.40
C VAL A 1118 10.61 30.43 -9.64
N VAL A 1119 10.36 31.02 -10.81
CA VAL A 1119 10.22 30.26 -12.07
C VAL A 1119 11.49 29.45 -12.33
N MET A 1120 12.66 30.08 -12.15
CA MET A 1120 13.96 29.43 -12.33
C MET A 1120 14.14 28.27 -11.35
N TRP A 1121 13.88 28.46 -10.05
CA TRP A 1121 14.04 27.41 -9.04
C TRP A 1121 13.13 26.22 -9.33
N VAL A 1122 11.84 26.47 -9.59
CA VAL A 1122 10.88 25.41 -9.87
C VAL A 1122 11.31 24.63 -11.12
N LYS A 1123 11.63 25.29 -12.23
CA LYS A 1123 12.12 24.60 -13.44
C LYS A 1123 13.41 23.81 -13.18
N LYS A 1124 14.32 24.32 -12.35
CA LYS A 1124 15.60 23.69 -12.06
C LYS A 1124 15.45 22.41 -11.23
N TYR A 1125 14.61 22.41 -10.19
CA TYR A 1125 14.53 21.29 -9.24
C TYR A 1125 13.34 20.36 -9.47
N ILE A 1126 12.37 20.72 -10.32
CA ILE A 1126 11.24 19.82 -10.61
C ILE A 1126 11.66 18.49 -11.23
N LYS A 1127 12.79 18.47 -11.95
CA LYS A 1127 13.40 17.25 -12.51
C LYS A 1127 13.80 16.21 -11.44
N ASN A 1128 13.91 16.60 -10.18
CA ASN A 1128 14.22 15.70 -9.06
C ASN A 1128 12.95 15.01 -8.50
N CYS A 1129 11.78 15.23 -9.11
CA CYS A 1129 10.52 14.55 -8.78
C CYS A 1129 10.67 13.04 -8.92
N ARG A 1130 10.32 12.28 -7.88
CA ARG A 1130 10.38 10.81 -7.91
C ARG A 1130 9.04 10.20 -8.28
N HIS A 1131 7.96 10.80 -7.80
CA HIS A 1131 6.62 10.28 -8.03
C HIS A 1131 5.60 11.37 -8.37
N ASN A 1132 4.74 11.10 -9.35
CA ASN A 1132 3.72 12.05 -9.81
C ASN A 1132 2.76 12.53 -8.69
N TYR A 1133 2.52 11.71 -7.66
CA TYR A 1133 1.63 12.08 -6.54
C TYR A 1133 2.22 13.16 -5.62
N GLU A 1134 3.52 13.47 -5.73
CA GLU A 1134 4.18 14.50 -4.94
C GLU A 1134 3.96 15.91 -5.53
N THR A 1135 3.36 16.00 -6.73
CA THR A 1135 3.19 17.27 -7.47
C THR A 1135 1.93 18.05 -7.11
N TYR A 1136 1.09 17.55 -6.19
CA TYR A 1136 -0.22 18.14 -5.87
C TYR A 1136 -0.16 19.64 -5.57
N TRP A 1137 0.74 20.04 -4.68
CA TRP A 1137 0.86 21.43 -4.24
C TRP A 1137 1.49 22.33 -5.30
N ILE A 1138 2.32 21.76 -6.18
CA ILE A 1138 2.82 22.46 -7.37
C ILE A 1138 1.64 22.78 -8.29
N ILE A 1139 0.78 21.80 -8.60
CA ILE A 1139 -0.40 22.01 -9.45
C ILE A 1139 -1.37 23.03 -8.86
N LYS A 1140 -1.64 22.96 -7.54
CA LYS A 1140 -2.47 23.96 -6.85
C LYS A 1140 -1.86 25.37 -6.91
N GLY A 1141 -0.55 25.50 -6.73
CA GLY A 1141 0.15 26.77 -6.88
C GLY A 1141 0.10 27.29 -8.32
N LEU A 1142 0.34 26.44 -9.32
CA LEU A 1142 0.23 26.81 -10.73
C LEU A 1142 -1.18 27.31 -11.08
N LEU A 1143 -2.23 26.68 -10.57
CA LEU A 1143 -3.61 27.16 -10.74
C LEU A 1143 -3.83 28.55 -10.14
N LYS A 1144 -3.33 28.78 -8.91
CA LYS A 1144 -3.41 30.07 -8.22
C LYS A 1144 -2.79 31.20 -9.06
N HIS A 1145 -1.65 30.92 -9.71
CA HIS A 1145 -0.91 31.89 -10.52
C HIS A 1145 -1.40 32.00 -11.97
N GLY A 1146 -2.07 30.96 -12.47
CA GLY A 1146 -2.43 30.83 -13.88
C GLY A 1146 -3.29 31.97 -14.44
N ILE A 1147 -4.17 32.56 -13.61
CA ILE A 1147 -5.01 33.69 -14.02
C ILE A 1147 -4.16 34.94 -14.29
N LYS A 1148 -3.12 35.17 -13.48
CA LYS A 1148 -2.28 36.37 -13.57
C LYS A 1148 -1.13 36.21 -14.55
N GLU A 1149 -0.52 35.04 -14.60
CA GLU A 1149 0.74 34.80 -15.31
C GLU A 1149 0.70 33.50 -16.15
N PRO A 1150 -0.25 33.37 -17.10
CA PRO A 1150 -0.50 32.11 -17.82
C PRO A 1150 0.71 31.60 -18.63
N ASN A 1151 1.53 32.50 -19.17
CA ASN A 1151 2.74 32.14 -19.93
C ASN A 1151 3.77 31.41 -19.04
N LYS A 1152 4.11 31.99 -17.88
CA LYS A 1152 5.06 31.40 -16.93
C LYS A 1152 4.58 30.04 -16.42
N VAL A 1153 3.27 29.95 -16.15
CA VAL A 1153 2.65 28.71 -15.69
C VAL A 1153 2.67 27.63 -16.77
N ALA A 1154 2.37 27.97 -18.03
CA ALA A 1154 2.48 27.04 -19.16
C ALA A 1154 3.93 26.56 -19.33
N ASP A 1155 4.91 27.45 -19.25
CA ASP A 1155 6.31 27.07 -19.38
C ASP A 1155 6.80 26.13 -18.28
N ILE A 1156 6.39 26.35 -17.01
CA ILE A 1156 6.71 25.43 -15.91
C ILE A 1156 6.07 24.07 -16.17
N TYR A 1157 4.81 24.06 -16.60
CA TYR A 1157 4.08 22.82 -16.88
C TYR A 1157 4.73 22.02 -18.01
N LEU A 1158 5.17 22.67 -19.09
CA LEU A 1158 5.88 22.01 -20.17
C LEU A 1158 7.21 21.39 -19.70
N VAL A 1159 7.95 22.07 -18.83
CA VAL A 1159 9.17 21.49 -18.22
C VAL A 1159 8.85 20.24 -17.41
N MET A 1160 7.69 20.16 -16.74
CA MET A 1160 7.25 18.92 -16.07
C MET A 1160 7.11 17.78 -17.08
N ILE A 1161 6.40 18.03 -18.18
CA ILE A 1161 6.14 17.05 -19.23
C ILE A 1161 7.44 16.60 -19.91
N GLU A 1162 8.36 17.52 -20.18
CA GLU A 1162 9.69 17.23 -20.75
C GLU A 1162 10.52 16.30 -19.85
N ASN A 1163 10.35 16.40 -18.53
CA ASN A 1163 10.99 15.53 -17.54
C ASN A 1163 10.17 14.26 -17.22
N GLU A 1164 9.19 13.91 -18.07
CA GLU A 1164 8.33 12.74 -17.92
C GLU A 1164 7.46 12.75 -16.63
N ILE A 1165 7.17 13.93 -16.10
CA ILE A 1165 6.32 14.14 -14.92
C ILE A 1165 4.90 14.41 -15.38
N TYR A 1166 3.99 13.46 -15.12
CA TYR A 1166 2.58 13.50 -15.51
C TYR A 1166 1.67 13.44 -14.28
N PRO A 1167 1.35 14.59 -13.66
CA PRO A 1167 0.41 14.69 -12.55
C PRO A 1167 -0.95 14.06 -12.89
N ARG A 1168 -1.63 13.49 -11.88
CA ARG A 1168 -2.90 12.73 -12.03
C ARG A 1168 -4.14 13.46 -11.48
N TYR A 1169 -4.05 14.76 -11.25
CA TYR A 1169 -5.14 15.59 -10.71
C TYR A 1169 -6.01 16.14 -11.84
N GLU A 1170 -6.87 15.28 -12.40
CA GLU A 1170 -7.54 15.54 -13.68
C GLU A 1170 -8.31 16.87 -13.71
N ASP A 1171 -9.06 17.20 -12.65
CA ASP A 1171 -9.86 18.42 -12.58
C ASP A 1171 -8.99 19.69 -12.63
N GLU A 1172 -7.94 19.74 -11.79
CA GLU A 1172 -7.00 20.85 -11.76
C GLU A 1172 -6.27 21.05 -13.09
N ILE A 1173 -5.85 19.95 -13.72
CA ILE A 1173 -5.14 19.99 -14.99
C ILE A 1173 -6.09 20.44 -16.11
N ARG A 1174 -7.34 19.95 -16.12
CA ARG A 1174 -8.39 20.41 -17.05
C ARG A 1174 -8.62 21.92 -16.94
N MET A 1175 -8.62 22.45 -15.71
CA MET A 1175 -8.71 23.90 -15.46
C MET A 1175 -7.51 24.66 -16.05
N LEU A 1176 -6.28 24.21 -15.79
CA LEU A 1176 -5.05 24.82 -16.33
C LEU A 1176 -5.05 24.84 -17.86
N VAL A 1177 -5.34 23.69 -18.49
CA VAL A 1177 -5.34 23.56 -19.96
C VAL A 1177 -6.43 24.43 -20.59
N THR A 1178 -7.63 24.44 -20.02
CA THR A 1178 -8.72 25.32 -20.50
C THR A 1178 -8.32 26.79 -20.39
N MET A 1179 -7.66 27.17 -19.29
CA MET A 1179 -7.15 28.52 -19.09
C MET A 1179 -6.07 28.88 -20.11
N PHE A 1180 -5.16 27.97 -20.46
CA PHE A 1180 -4.16 28.21 -21.52
C PHE A 1180 -4.82 28.49 -22.87
N TYR A 1181 -5.82 27.70 -23.29
CA TYR A 1181 -6.58 27.97 -24.52
C TYR A 1181 -7.26 29.34 -24.49
N ASN A 1182 -7.93 29.68 -23.39
CA ASN A 1182 -8.64 30.96 -23.26
C ASN A 1182 -7.69 32.17 -23.29
N ASN A 1183 -6.41 31.99 -22.94
CA ASN A 1183 -5.38 33.03 -22.97
C ASN A 1183 -4.54 33.05 -24.26
N GLY A 1184 -4.95 32.32 -25.32
CA GLY A 1184 -4.26 32.30 -26.61
C GLY A 1184 -3.02 31.40 -26.67
N LEU A 1185 -2.74 30.62 -25.61
CA LEU A 1185 -1.62 29.67 -25.54
C LEU A 1185 -1.97 28.33 -26.16
N LYS A 1186 -2.52 28.39 -27.38
CA LYS A 1186 -3.05 27.21 -28.08
C LYS A 1186 -1.98 26.14 -28.29
N LYS A 1187 -0.78 26.54 -28.75
CA LYS A 1187 0.32 25.60 -29.03
C LYS A 1187 0.73 24.81 -27.78
N GLN A 1188 0.93 25.51 -26.65
CA GLN A 1188 1.29 24.89 -25.37
C GLN A 1188 0.17 23.97 -24.85
N ALA A 1189 -1.09 24.40 -24.98
CA ALA A 1189 -2.23 23.60 -24.57
C ALA A 1189 -2.40 22.31 -25.41
N ASP A 1190 -2.22 22.41 -26.73
CA ASP A 1190 -2.23 21.25 -27.64
C ASP A 1190 -1.11 20.27 -27.29
N GLU A 1191 0.09 20.78 -27.03
CA GLU A 1191 1.27 20.01 -26.63
C GLU A 1191 1.05 19.25 -25.31
N ILE A 1192 0.47 19.90 -24.29
CA ILE A 1192 0.11 19.23 -23.03
C ILE A 1192 -0.93 18.14 -23.28
N CYS A 1193 -2.01 18.45 -24.01
CA CYS A 1193 -3.06 17.49 -24.34
C CYS A 1193 -2.51 16.24 -25.03
N ASN A 1194 -1.68 16.43 -26.06
CA ASN A 1194 -1.11 15.32 -26.82
C ASN A 1194 -0.06 14.54 -26.03
N SER A 1195 0.71 15.20 -25.15
CA SER A 1195 1.64 14.52 -24.26
C SER A 1195 0.91 13.58 -23.29
N TYR A 1196 -0.18 14.03 -22.67
CA TYR A 1196 -1.02 13.17 -21.84
C TYR A 1196 -1.61 12.00 -22.63
N LEU A 1197 -2.12 12.26 -23.84
CA LEU A 1197 -2.67 11.21 -24.70
C LEU A 1197 -1.59 10.20 -25.11
N SER A 1198 -0.35 10.65 -25.34
CA SER A 1198 0.78 9.75 -25.64
C SER A 1198 1.09 8.79 -24.48
N LYS A 1199 0.67 9.12 -23.24
CA LYS A 1199 0.73 8.24 -22.07
C LYS A 1199 -0.56 7.46 -21.83
N GLY A 1200 -1.49 7.44 -22.80
CA GLY A 1200 -2.80 6.80 -22.70
C GLY A 1200 -3.81 7.54 -21.81
N MET A 1201 -3.52 8.77 -21.39
CA MET A 1201 -4.39 9.55 -20.50
C MET A 1201 -5.32 10.46 -21.32
N LYS A 1202 -6.64 10.23 -21.21
CA LYS A 1202 -7.64 10.84 -22.12
C LYS A 1202 -8.42 12.00 -21.54
N PHE A 1203 -8.25 12.29 -20.26
CA PHE A 1203 -9.07 13.28 -19.56
C PHE A 1203 -8.90 14.72 -20.08
N LEU A 1204 -8.05 14.98 -21.09
CA LEU A 1204 -7.93 16.27 -21.78
C LEU A 1204 -8.51 16.27 -23.22
N GLN A 1205 -8.94 15.11 -23.72
CA GLN A 1205 -9.30 14.94 -25.13
C GLN A 1205 -10.55 15.74 -25.53
N ASP A 1206 -11.56 15.82 -24.67
CA ASP A 1206 -12.77 16.60 -24.92
C ASP A 1206 -12.48 18.12 -24.94
N ILE A 1207 -11.55 18.58 -24.09
CA ILE A 1207 -11.06 19.96 -24.10
C ILE A 1207 -10.32 20.25 -25.41
N TYR A 1208 -9.39 19.36 -25.80
CA TYR A 1208 -8.66 19.49 -27.06
C TYR A 1208 -9.61 19.62 -28.25
N TYR A 1209 -10.62 18.74 -28.37
CA TYR A 1209 -11.61 18.79 -29.46
C TYR A 1209 -12.46 20.07 -29.44
N LYS A 1210 -12.88 20.51 -28.26
CA LYS A 1210 -13.65 21.75 -28.09
C LYS A 1210 -12.92 22.96 -28.67
N PHE A 1211 -11.61 23.08 -28.42
CA PHE A 1211 -10.82 24.25 -28.84
C PHE A 1211 -10.18 24.12 -30.23
N ASN A 1212 -10.05 22.90 -30.76
CA ASN A 1212 -9.49 22.68 -32.10
C ASN A 1212 -10.53 22.57 -33.23
N LYS A 1213 -11.83 22.66 -32.93
CA LYS A 1213 -12.91 22.49 -33.92
C LYS A 1213 -12.74 21.20 -34.74
N VAL A 1214 -12.16 20.17 -34.13
CA VAL A 1214 -12.17 18.82 -34.67
C VAL A 1214 -13.59 18.36 -34.43
N ASP A 1215 -14.38 18.28 -35.49
CA ASP A 1215 -15.82 18.10 -35.37
C ASP A 1215 -16.16 16.96 -34.39
N LYS A 1216 -17.11 17.26 -33.47
CA LYS A 1216 -17.90 16.24 -32.78
C LYS A 1216 -18.73 15.51 -33.85
N PHE A 1217 -18.15 14.50 -34.47
CA PHE A 1217 -18.86 13.47 -35.21
C PHE A 1217 -18.47 12.12 -34.63
#